data_AF-A0A2D8EV40-F1
#
_entry.id   AF-A0A2D8EV40-F1
#
_cell.length_a   1.000
_cell.length_b   1.000
_cell.length_c   1.000
_cell.angle_alpha   90.00
_cell.angle_beta   90.00
_cell.angle_gamma   90.00
#
_symmetry.space_group_name_H-M   'P 1'
#
loop_
_entity.id
_entity.type
_entity.pdbx_description
1 polymer ?
#
loop_
_entity_poly.entity_id
_entity_poly.type
_entity_poly.pdbx_seq_one_letter_code
_entity_poly.pdbx_strand_id
1 'polypeptide(L)'
;MPKLIAEGGVAGHLAHLYDNRGLTFEKIAEILSAASKGELVGTEKTDGFNIYLGYKNGEAKAARNKGDMQKGGMNAVDLAMREFAGGPEIKKVYVDAFNAFENAVASLSDEEKLAIFGPEGEIFYNSEIMGPGASNVVNYDSNIITIHSAGHKRYDEETDKVVNADADEASKALDKVVDRFEQATQGKNFNVQRTAFVNLQKLEGDYDLKIALEKIKKAGLQGDMTVQDFLAEKLLEDVSEKFPSLNEDMRQQVVNRILKVEGAPTLTQIYRGLGGDKNLKEQVRSYVQTGNKTISKLIWPIEDAIHDFAVAMLEGMESAYVLDNPKELARLKKEVQTAIKSIQAYQGPGQEMAHEILAKQLKKIKHLDNITSVAEGFVFEYDGQLYKFTGNFAPVNQILGLFRFGRRGVKIPRVDEAKGASETVAIVPGAFKPPHRGHLDMVRHYADNADRVIVMVSPKPRQTPNGRDITQDESIAIWKLYFQNDGLSNVEVTPSPHPSPVRSAYDYVGEIAEPGEMVILGTSTKGGDQSRFAKNVQQYAKEGVRVLDPMEYAFDPVGEELSATDFRTALENGELATAKFLPNGVSPEDVLDILGLRGETEEVVEHIALPIFFRMIEQALDEVEPYQKKAIAKHKRNRLTTKGKVKKSPPFSVDPPEERGKSAPPIGEEKEDEIEEISSMAGGSVEGYAMPLGARKKKKKKVYMEPHMHQDEAKDPKKGTGKKPKGSGRRLYTDEDPSDTVSVKFSTVQDIKDTLSKASFKSKSHKRQSQIINLIHQRARAAYNNAKDPKVKKRLKRAYDYAKQRKEASKRKTQRMNKSK
;
A
#
# COMPACT_ATOMS: atom_id res chain seq x y z
N MET A 1 -10.13 -2.56 19.79
CA MET A 1 -9.78 -2.45 18.38
C MET A 1 -10.96 -2.96 17.60
N PRO A 2 -11.85 -2.06 17.14
CA PRO A 2 -12.81 -2.40 16.11
C PRO A 2 -12.03 -2.83 14.87
N LYS A 3 -12.58 -3.83 14.18
CA LYS A 3 -11.95 -4.49 13.05
C LYS A 3 -12.22 -3.60 11.84
N LEU A 4 -11.20 -2.96 11.27
CA LEU A 4 -11.29 -2.41 9.92
C LEU A 4 -11.64 -3.57 8.99
N ILE A 5 -12.83 -3.54 8.40
CA ILE A 5 -13.29 -4.55 7.44
C ILE A 5 -12.90 -4.03 6.06
N ALA A 6 -12.03 -4.77 5.37
CA ALA A 6 -11.76 -4.57 3.96
C ALA A 6 -13.06 -4.77 3.16
N GLU A 7 -13.39 -3.81 2.31
CA GLU A 7 -14.64 -3.68 1.58
C GLU A 7 -14.73 -4.71 0.44
N GLY A 8 -14.94 -5.98 0.79
CA GLY A 8 -15.47 -7.00 -0.12
C GLY A 8 -16.98 -7.00 -0.02
N GLY A 9 -17.65 -6.35 -0.98
CA GLY A 9 -19.10 -6.25 -1.05
C GLY A 9 -19.80 -7.61 -1.20
N VAL A 10 -21.12 -7.65 -0.95
CA VAL A 10 -21.99 -8.78 -1.34
C VAL A 10 -22.09 -8.94 -2.87
N ALA A 11 -21.79 -7.88 -3.62
CA ALA A 11 -21.73 -7.92 -5.07
C ALA A 11 -20.65 -8.90 -5.51
N GLY A 12 -21.07 -9.99 -6.16
CA GLY A 12 -20.16 -10.92 -6.83
C GLY A 12 -19.38 -10.20 -7.93
N HIS A 13 -18.22 -10.75 -8.30
CA HIS A 13 -17.46 -10.24 -9.44
C HIS A 13 -18.29 -10.42 -10.72
N LEU A 14 -18.60 -9.33 -11.43
CA LEU A 14 -19.17 -9.41 -12.78
C LEU A 14 -18.18 -10.13 -13.70
N ALA A 15 -18.63 -11.13 -14.44
CA ALA A 15 -17.76 -12.01 -15.23
C ALA A 15 -17.43 -11.40 -16.61
N HIS A 16 -16.19 -11.58 -17.08
CA HIS A 16 -15.91 -11.54 -18.51
C HIS A 16 -16.35 -12.84 -19.17
N LEU A 17 -16.50 -12.85 -20.51
CA LEU A 17 -16.90 -14.05 -21.24
C LEU A 17 -15.95 -15.24 -20.99
N TYR A 18 -14.64 -14.99 -20.96
CA TYR A 18 -13.62 -16.01 -20.70
C TYR A 18 -13.54 -16.46 -19.23
N ASP A 19 -14.20 -15.77 -18.30
CA ASP A 19 -14.30 -16.21 -16.91
C ASP A 19 -15.36 -17.31 -16.74
N ASN A 20 -16.35 -17.37 -17.63
CA ASN A 20 -17.38 -18.40 -17.61
C ASN A 20 -16.86 -19.70 -18.26
N ARG A 21 -16.47 -20.66 -17.42
CA ARG A 21 -15.94 -21.97 -17.83
C ARG A 21 -16.91 -22.80 -18.67
N GLY A 22 -18.22 -22.62 -18.48
CA GLY A 22 -19.24 -23.36 -19.22
C GLY A 22 -19.60 -22.74 -20.58
N LEU A 23 -19.03 -21.59 -20.93
CA LEU A 23 -19.35 -20.92 -22.19
C LEU A 23 -18.63 -21.60 -23.36
N THR A 24 -19.36 -21.91 -24.43
CA THR A 24 -18.81 -22.51 -25.65
C THR A 24 -18.24 -21.44 -26.58
N PHE A 25 -17.36 -21.85 -27.51
CA PHE A 25 -16.91 -20.95 -28.57
C PHE A 25 -18.09 -20.35 -29.36
N GLU A 26 -19.07 -21.18 -29.74
CA GLU A 26 -20.27 -20.72 -30.46
C GLU A 26 -21.02 -19.62 -29.71
N LYS A 27 -21.24 -19.78 -28.40
CA LYS A 27 -21.89 -18.75 -27.57
C LYS A 27 -21.05 -17.48 -27.47
N ILE A 28 -19.72 -17.61 -27.32
CA ILE A 28 -18.83 -16.44 -27.36
C ILE A 28 -18.97 -15.73 -28.71
N ALA A 29 -18.95 -16.47 -29.81
CA ALA A 29 -19.05 -15.90 -31.15
C ALA A 29 -20.40 -15.22 -31.40
N GLU A 30 -21.49 -15.80 -30.89
CA GLU A 30 -22.83 -15.22 -30.92
C GLU A 30 -22.88 -13.89 -30.17
N ILE A 31 -22.38 -13.86 -28.92
CA ILE A 31 -22.36 -12.64 -28.09
C ILE A 31 -21.51 -11.54 -28.74
N LEU A 32 -20.30 -11.88 -29.22
CA LEU A 32 -19.43 -10.89 -29.90
C LEU A 32 -20.07 -10.40 -31.20
N SER A 33 -20.78 -11.26 -31.92
CA SER A 33 -21.50 -10.87 -33.14
C SER A 33 -22.66 -9.93 -32.82
N ALA A 34 -23.48 -10.23 -31.81
CA ALA A 34 -24.55 -9.35 -31.36
C ALA A 34 -24.00 -7.99 -30.87
N ALA A 35 -22.89 -8.01 -30.13
CA ALA A 35 -22.20 -6.80 -29.71
C ALA A 35 -21.78 -5.94 -30.92
N SER A 36 -21.10 -6.55 -31.89
CA SER A 36 -20.61 -5.84 -33.09
C SER A 36 -21.71 -5.19 -33.92
N LYS A 37 -22.93 -5.73 -33.86
CA LYS A 37 -24.12 -5.21 -34.55
C LYS A 37 -24.88 -4.14 -33.75
N GLY A 38 -24.47 -3.88 -32.50
CA GLY A 38 -25.20 -2.99 -31.58
C GLY A 38 -26.50 -3.60 -31.04
N GLU A 39 -26.64 -4.92 -31.07
CA GLU A 39 -27.86 -5.64 -30.65
C GLU A 39 -27.89 -5.91 -29.13
N LEU A 40 -26.75 -5.74 -28.44
CA LEU A 40 -26.69 -5.87 -26.98
C LEU A 40 -27.21 -4.62 -26.29
N VAL A 41 -28.21 -4.83 -25.44
CA VAL A 41 -28.73 -3.82 -24.51
C VAL A 41 -28.10 -4.06 -23.14
N GLY A 42 -27.63 -3.00 -22.51
CA GLY A 42 -26.95 -3.10 -21.22
C GLY A 42 -26.90 -1.77 -20.50
N THR A 43 -26.04 -1.66 -19.50
CA THR A 43 -25.85 -0.42 -18.74
C THR A 43 -24.37 -0.05 -18.76
N GLU A 44 -24.07 1.25 -18.62
CA GLU A 44 -22.70 1.68 -18.31
C GLU A 44 -22.23 0.96 -17.03
N LYS A 45 -21.03 0.39 -17.10
CA LYS A 45 -20.36 -0.12 -15.91
C LYS A 45 -19.73 1.08 -15.20
N THR A 46 -20.00 1.24 -13.92
CA THR A 46 -19.30 2.18 -13.07
C THR A 46 -18.56 1.44 -11.94
N ASP A 47 -17.67 2.12 -11.24
CA ASP A 47 -16.80 1.60 -10.17
C ASP A 47 -16.92 2.57 -9.01
N GLY A 48 -18.16 2.89 -8.65
CA GLY A 48 -18.51 3.69 -7.50
C GLY A 48 -18.50 2.86 -6.22
N PHE A 49 -19.10 3.41 -5.17
CA PHE A 49 -19.29 2.66 -3.94
C PHE A 49 -20.55 1.83 -4.03
N ASN A 50 -20.38 0.53 -4.24
CA ASN A 50 -21.51 -0.40 -4.21
C ASN A 50 -22.27 -0.29 -2.87
N ILE A 51 -23.56 -0.61 -2.86
CA ILE A 51 -24.39 -0.75 -1.66
C ILE A 51 -25.63 -1.54 -2.02
N TYR A 52 -26.16 -2.30 -1.08
CA TYR A 52 -27.45 -2.95 -1.24
C TYR A 52 -28.50 -2.19 -0.46
N LEU A 53 -29.59 -1.82 -1.12
CA LEU A 53 -30.67 -1.01 -0.55
C LEU A 53 -31.92 -1.87 -0.39
N GLY A 54 -32.57 -1.79 0.76
CA GLY A 54 -33.78 -2.55 1.08
C GLY A 54 -34.71 -1.78 1.98
N TYR A 55 -35.82 -2.38 2.35
CA TYR A 55 -36.77 -1.83 3.30
C TYR A 55 -37.31 -2.94 4.18
N LYS A 56 -37.22 -2.79 5.51
CA LYS A 56 -37.68 -3.82 6.45
C LYS A 56 -38.06 -3.20 7.79
N ASN A 57 -39.14 -3.69 8.39
CA ASN A 57 -39.67 -3.23 9.68
C ASN A 57 -39.97 -1.72 9.73
N GLY A 58 -40.54 -1.17 8.65
CA GLY A 58 -40.92 0.25 8.59
C GLY A 58 -39.76 1.22 8.27
N GLU A 59 -38.53 0.71 8.12
CA GLU A 59 -37.34 1.53 7.91
C GLU A 59 -36.61 1.14 6.63
N ALA A 60 -36.00 2.11 5.96
CA ALA A 60 -35.01 1.83 4.91
C ALA A 60 -33.82 1.08 5.51
N LYS A 61 -33.18 0.24 4.69
CA LYS A 61 -32.06 -0.62 5.10
C LYS A 61 -30.94 -0.58 4.07
N ALA A 62 -29.71 -0.64 4.58
CA ALA A 62 -28.48 -0.75 3.80
C ALA A 62 -27.71 -2.04 4.13
N ALA A 63 -27.11 -2.67 3.14
CA ALA A 63 -26.22 -3.81 3.34
C ALA A 63 -24.96 -3.71 2.49
N ARG A 64 -23.83 -4.09 3.07
CA ARG A 64 -22.52 -4.12 2.37
C ARG A 64 -21.90 -5.50 2.35
N ASN A 65 -22.26 -6.36 3.29
CA ASN A 65 -21.76 -7.73 3.37
C ASN A 65 -22.87 -8.70 3.82
N LYS A 66 -22.62 -10.02 3.70
CA LYS A 66 -23.55 -11.08 4.13
C LYS A 66 -24.07 -10.87 5.56
N GLY A 67 -23.19 -10.42 6.46
CA GLY A 67 -23.55 -10.20 7.87
C GLY A 67 -24.52 -9.05 8.09
N ASP A 68 -24.58 -8.09 7.17
CA ASP A 68 -25.58 -7.01 7.21
C ASP A 68 -26.93 -7.56 6.74
N MET A 69 -26.98 -8.27 5.61
CA MET A 69 -28.21 -8.89 5.09
C MET A 69 -28.79 -9.93 6.05
N GLN A 70 -27.95 -10.74 6.68
CA GLN A 70 -28.34 -11.71 7.71
C GLN A 70 -29.05 -11.05 8.90
N LYS A 71 -28.79 -9.76 9.18
CA LYS A 71 -29.45 -9.01 10.26
C LYS A 71 -30.68 -8.22 9.79
N GLY A 72 -31.07 -8.37 8.52
CA GLY A 72 -32.13 -7.56 7.91
C GLY A 72 -31.65 -6.16 7.47
N GLY A 73 -30.35 -5.94 7.34
CA GLY A 73 -29.74 -4.68 6.94
C GLY A 73 -29.51 -3.68 8.08
N MET A 74 -28.75 -2.65 7.80
CA MET A 74 -28.41 -1.53 8.69
C MET A 74 -29.38 -0.38 8.46
N ASN A 75 -29.85 0.27 9.53
CA ASN A 75 -30.56 1.55 9.42
C ASN A 75 -29.58 2.74 9.41
N ALA A 76 -30.10 3.97 9.35
CA ALA A 76 -29.29 5.19 9.32
C ALA A 76 -28.32 5.29 10.51
N VAL A 77 -28.77 4.90 11.71
CA VAL A 77 -27.95 4.93 12.93
C VAL A 77 -26.81 3.92 12.84
N ASP A 78 -27.10 2.68 12.44
CA ASP A 78 -26.10 1.64 12.27
C ASP A 78 -25.06 2.02 11.20
N LEU A 79 -25.51 2.58 10.08
CA LEU A 79 -24.64 3.05 8.99
C LEU A 79 -23.77 4.22 9.46
N ALA A 80 -24.34 5.17 10.20
CA ALA A 80 -23.62 6.30 10.78
C ALA A 80 -22.70 5.88 11.95
N MET A 81 -22.82 4.68 12.51
CA MET A 81 -21.86 4.14 13.49
C MET A 81 -20.78 3.27 12.83
N ARG A 82 -20.92 2.94 11.54
CA ARG A 82 -19.96 2.12 10.82
C ARG A 82 -18.64 2.86 10.61
N GLU A 83 -17.55 2.13 10.83
CA GLU A 83 -16.20 2.56 10.47
C GLU A 83 -15.90 2.12 9.03
N PHE A 84 -15.49 3.07 8.20
CA PHE A 84 -15.08 2.84 6.81
C PHE A 84 -13.57 3.00 6.69
N ALA A 85 -12.94 2.19 5.83
CA ALA A 85 -11.49 2.21 5.67
C ALA A 85 -10.99 3.57 5.13
N GLY A 86 -11.80 4.27 4.33
CA GLY A 86 -11.51 5.61 3.81
C GLY A 86 -11.82 6.76 4.78
N GLY A 87 -12.18 6.48 6.03
CA GLY A 87 -12.34 7.51 7.05
C GLY A 87 -13.67 8.28 7.00
N PRO A 88 -13.74 9.45 7.66
CA PRO A 88 -14.97 10.22 7.83
C PRO A 88 -15.61 10.72 6.52
N GLU A 89 -14.81 11.04 5.50
CA GLU A 89 -15.32 11.53 4.21
C GLU A 89 -16.10 10.46 3.46
N ILE A 90 -15.54 9.25 3.34
CA ILE A 90 -16.23 8.12 2.72
C ILE A 90 -17.49 7.76 3.49
N LYS A 91 -17.41 7.78 4.83
CA LYS A 91 -18.58 7.58 5.68
C LYS A 91 -19.67 8.60 5.40
N LYS A 92 -19.31 9.87 5.22
CA LYS A 92 -20.27 10.95 4.90
C LYS A 92 -21.00 10.66 3.60
N VAL A 93 -20.28 10.22 2.56
CA VAL A 93 -20.85 9.82 1.27
C VAL A 93 -21.91 8.73 1.44
N TYR A 94 -21.60 7.64 2.15
CA TYR A 94 -22.57 6.57 2.41
C TYR A 94 -23.80 7.06 3.19
N VAL A 95 -23.61 7.91 4.20
CA VAL A 95 -24.71 8.43 5.02
C VAL A 95 -25.59 9.39 4.22
N ASP A 96 -25.01 10.34 3.49
CA ASP A 96 -25.76 11.29 2.66
C ASP A 96 -26.55 10.57 1.56
N ALA A 97 -25.93 9.59 0.92
CA ALA A 97 -26.58 8.73 -0.06
C ALA A 97 -27.75 7.95 0.59
N PHE A 98 -27.52 7.30 1.72
CA PHE A 98 -28.58 6.55 2.38
C PHE A 98 -29.76 7.43 2.83
N ASN A 99 -29.49 8.66 3.28
CA ASN A 99 -30.53 9.64 3.60
C ASN A 99 -31.38 10.00 2.36
N ALA A 100 -30.77 10.11 1.18
CA ALA A 100 -31.52 10.34 -0.06
C ALA A 100 -32.44 9.15 -0.37
N PHE A 101 -31.95 7.92 -0.20
CA PHE A 101 -32.77 6.72 -0.34
C PHE A 101 -33.92 6.63 0.68
N GLU A 102 -33.70 7.03 1.94
CA GLU A 102 -34.78 7.12 2.93
C GLU A 102 -35.91 8.05 2.49
N ASN A 103 -35.57 9.22 1.93
CA ASN A 103 -36.55 10.16 1.40
C ASN A 103 -37.28 9.59 0.17
N ALA A 104 -36.55 8.90 -0.71
CA ALA A 104 -37.13 8.26 -1.88
C ALA A 104 -38.17 7.19 -1.48
N VAL A 105 -37.83 6.30 -0.54
CA VAL A 105 -38.75 5.26 -0.05
C VAL A 105 -39.93 5.84 0.74
N ALA A 106 -39.76 6.98 1.40
CA ALA A 106 -40.86 7.67 2.08
C ALA A 106 -41.95 8.20 1.13
N SER A 107 -41.65 8.34 -0.17
CA SER A 107 -42.64 8.72 -1.19
C SER A 107 -43.57 7.58 -1.64
N LEU A 108 -43.30 6.35 -1.19
CA LEU A 108 -44.04 5.15 -1.55
C LEU A 108 -45.18 4.86 -0.58
N SER A 109 -46.28 4.31 -1.11
CA SER A 109 -47.33 3.65 -0.32
C SER A 109 -46.82 2.33 0.28
N ASP A 110 -47.54 1.79 1.25
CA ASP A 110 -47.15 0.53 1.88
C ASP A 110 -47.34 -0.66 0.93
N GLU A 111 -48.34 -0.62 0.05
CA GLU A 111 -48.53 -1.60 -1.02
C GLU A 111 -47.35 -1.61 -2.00
N GLU A 112 -46.85 -0.43 -2.37
CA GLU A 112 -45.69 -0.30 -3.25
C GLU A 112 -44.41 -0.80 -2.59
N LYS A 113 -44.21 -0.51 -1.30
CA LYS A 113 -43.05 -1.03 -0.56
C LYS A 113 -43.07 -2.55 -0.49
N LEU A 114 -44.24 -3.16 -0.25
CA LEU A 114 -44.39 -4.62 -0.25
C LEU A 114 -44.10 -5.22 -1.63
N ALA A 115 -44.61 -4.59 -2.70
CA ALA A 115 -44.37 -5.03 -4.07
C ALA A 115 -42.89 -4.94 -4.48
N ILE A 116 -42.17 -3.92 -4.00
CA ILE A 116 -40.77 -3.67 -4.36
C ILE A 116 -39.81 -4.48 -3.49
N PHE A 117 -39.98 -4.50 -2.17
CA PHE A 117 -39.00 -5.10 -1.26
C PHE A 117 -39.35 -6.54 -0.83
N GLY A 118 -40.49 -7.04 -1.27
CA GLY A 118 -41.06 -8.31 -0.84
C GLY A 118 -41.88 -8.17 0.45
N PRO A 119 -42.76 -9.14 0.75
CA PRO A 119 -43.63 -9.11 1.91
C PRO A 119 -42.87 -9.03 3.25
N GLU A 120 -41.65 -9.58 3.31
CA GLU A 120 -40.83 -9.61 4.52
C GLU A 120 -39.64 -8.63 4.43
N GLY A 121 -39.58 -7.80 3.38
CA GLY A 121 -38.43 -6.93 3.12
C GLY A 121 -37.15 -7.71 2.84
N GLU A 122 -37.26 -8.87 2.19
CA GLU A 122 -36.17 -9.80 1.93
C GLU A 122 -35.32 -9.43 0.71
N ILE A 123 -35.83 -8.57 -0.17
CA ILE A 123 -35.14 -8.15 -1.39
C ILE A 123 -34.23 -6.96 -1.11
N PHE A 124 -32.96 -7.14 -1.41
CA PHE A 124 -31.95 -6.08 -1.39
C PHE A 124 -31.50 -5.75 -2.82
N TYR A 125 -31.72 -4.50 -3.20
CA TYR A 125 -31.40 -3.96 -4.51
C TYR A 125 -29.93 -3.58 -4.61
N ASN A 126 -29.25 -4.19 -5.57
CA ASN A 126 -27.88 -3.85 -5.92
C ASN A 126 -27.84 -2.41 -6.45
N SER A 127 -27.04 -1.56 -5.80
CA SER A 127 -26.97 -0.13 -6.10
C SER A 127 -25.53 0.37 -6.04
N GLU A 128 -25.30 1.52 -6.63
CA GLU A 128 -23.98 2.14 -6.72
C GLU A 128 -24.05 3.63 -6.46
N ILE A 129 -23.22 4.09 -5.52
CA ILE A 129 -23.09 5.49 -5.13
C ILE A 129 -21.93 6.10 -5.92
N MET A 130 -22.22 7.16 -6.66
CA MET A 130 -21.28 7.90 -7.49
C MET A 130 -21.29 9.38 -7.13
N GLY A 131 -20.20 10.07 -7.42
CA GLY A 131 -20.03 11.50 -7.19
C GLY A 131 -18.58 11.87 -6.86
N PRO A 132 -18.28 13.17 -6.67
CA PRO A 132 -16.91 13.62 -6.40
C PRO A 132 -16.29 12.98 -5.14
N GLY A 133 -17.09 12.77 -4.09
CA GLY A 133 -16.65 12.08 -2.87
C GLY A 133 -16.54 10.56 -2.99
N ALA A 134 -17.06 9.98 -4.08
CA ALA A 134 -17.04 8.54 -4.38
C ALA A 134 -16.17 8.21 -5.61
N SER A 135 -15.33 9.14 -6.06
CA SER A 135 -14.57 8.99 -7.30
C SER A 135 -13.44 7.97 -7.16
N ASN A 136 -13.46 6.98 -8.06
CA ASN A 136 -12.38 6.01 -8.22
C ASN A 136 -11.44 6.45 -9.33
N VAL A 137 -11.29 5.65 -10.38
CA VAL A 137 -10.40 6.00 -11.50
C VAL A 137 -10.98 7.15 -12.32
N VAL A 138 -12.29 7.14 -12.52
CA VAL A 138 -13.06 8.20 -13.18
C VAL A 138 -13.62 9.15 -12.14
N ASN A 139 -13.58 10.44 -12.45
CA ASN A 139 -14.22 11.48 -11.64
C ASN A 139 -15.66 11.68 -12.11
N TYR A 140 -16.61 11.41 -11.22
CA TYR A 140 -18.03 11.65 -11.49
C TYR A 140 -18.42 13.05 -11.01
N ASP A 141 -19.15 13.80 -11.83
CA ASP A 141 -19.53 15.19 -11.51
C ASP A 141 -20.78 15.29 -10.62
N SER A 142 -21.64 14.27 -10.65
CA SER A 142 -22.94 14.29 -9.96
C SER A 142 -23.01 13.29 -8.82
N ASN A 143 -23.49 13.74 -7.66
CA ASN A 143 -23.77 12.87 -6.51
C ASN A 143 -25.07 12.09 -6.75
N ILE A 144 -24.94 10.80 -7.01
CA ILE A 144 -26.06 9.97 -7.41
C ILE A 144 -25.98 8.56 -6.85
N ILE A 145 -27.15 7.98 -6.60
CA ILE A 145 -27.31 6.57 -6.29
C ILE A 145 -28.08 5.96 -7.44
N THR A 146 -27.45 5.00 -8.10
CA THR A 146 -28.09 4.27 -9.18
C THR A 146 -28.47 2.88 -8.70
N ILE A 147 -29.72 2.49 -8.93
CA ILE A 147 -30.19 1.14 -8.64
C ILE A 147 -30.07 0.33 -9.93
N HIS A 148 -29.26 -0.73 -9.91
CA HIS A 148 -29.02 -1.58 -11.08
C HIS A 148 -30.26 -2.36 -11.49
N SER A 149 -30.47 -2.63 -12.77
CA SER A 149 -31.60 -3.46 -13.25
C SER A 149 -31.58 -4.90 -12.72
N ALA A 150 -30.39 -5.42 -12.41
CA ALA A 150 -30.18 -6.81 -12.03
C ALA A 150 -29.17 -6.96 -10.88
N GLY A 151 -28.88 -8.22 -10.51
CA GLY A 151 -27.91 -8.57 -9.48
C GLY A 151 -28.44 -8.40 -8.05
N HIS A 152 -29.75 -8.31 -7.88
CA HIS A 152 -30.44 -8.22 -6.60
C HIS A 152 -30.22 -9.47 -5.76
N LYS A 153 -30.22 -9.30 -4.44
CA LYS A 153 -29.84 -10.35 -3.50
C LYS A 153 -30.85 -10.50 -2.40
N ARG A 154 -30.92 -11.70 -1.83
CA ARG A 154 -31.61 -12.00 -0.59
C ARG A 154 -30.75 -12.89 0.29
N TYR A 155 -30.98 -12.83 1.59
CA TYR A 155 -30.38 -13.76 2.53
C TYR A 155 -31.27 -15.01 2.66
N ASP A 156 -30.68 -16.18 2.45
CA ASP A 156 -31.31 -17.47 2.65
C ASP A 156 -30.88 -18.03 4.02
N GLU A 157 -31.85 -18.09 4.94
CA GLU A 157 -31.64 -18.55 6.31
C GLU A 157 -31.36 -20.07 6.40
N GLU A 158 -31.90 -20.86 5.46
CA GLU A 158 -31.76 -22.33 5.49
C GLU A 158 -30.35 -22.74 5.10
N THR A 159 -29.80 -22.08 4.09
CA THR A 159 -28.47 -22.38 3.56
C THR A 159 -27.37 -21.55 4.21
N ASP A 160 -27.73 -20.53 5.00
CA ASP A 160 -26.85 -19.47 5.50
C ASP A 160 -26.00 -18.88 4.36
N LYS A 161 -26.66 -18.48 3.26
CA LYS A 161 -26.01 -17.89 2.09
C LYS A 161 -26.73 -16.64 1.63
N VAL A 162 -26.00 -15.81 0.91
CA VAL A 162 -26.63 -14.78 0.07
C VAL A 162 -26.81 -15.39 -1.30
N VAL A 163 -28.04 -15.32 -1.81
CA VAL A 163 -28.43 -15.86 -3.12
C VAL A 163 -29.00 -14.73 -3.97
N ASN A 164 -29.13 -14.96 -5.28
CA ASN A 164 -29.87 -14.04 -6.15
C ASN A 164 -31.32 -13.97 -5.68
N ALA A 165 -31.87 -12.75 -5.63
CA ALA A 165 -33.30 -12.58 -5.47
C ALA A 165 -33.97 -12.77 -6.84
N ASP A 166 -35.02 -13.59 -6.89
CA ASP A 166 -35.97 -13.54 -7.99
C ASP A 166 -36.79 -12.27 -7.78
N ALA A 167 -36.45 -11.24 -8.55
CA ALA A 167 -36.92 -9.88 -8.34
C ALA A 167 -37.47 -9.27 -9.63
N ASP A 168 -37.84 -10.08 -10.62
CA ASP A 168 -38.29 -9.57 -11.92
C ASP A 168 -39.58 -8.75 -11.79
N GLU A 169 -40.58 -9.27 -11.07
CA GLU A 169 -41.83 -8.56 -10.80
C GLU A 169 -41.60 -7.34 -9.89
N ALA A 170 -40.78 -7.51 -8.85
CA ALA A 170 -40.45 -6.46 -7.90
C ALA A 170 -39.66 -5.31 -8.57
N SER A 171 -38.76 -5.64 -9.49
CA SER A 171 -38.02 -4.69 -10.33
C SER A 171 -38.98 -3.92 -11.24
N LYS A 172 -39.92 -4.60 -11.90
CA LYS A 172 -40.95 -3.91 -12.70
C LYS A 172 -41.83 -2.99 -11.86
N ALA A 173 -42.09 -3.34 -10.59
CA ALA A 173 -42.78 -2.46 -9.66
C ALA A 173 -41.92 -1.23 -9.31
N LEU A 174 -40.61 -1.41 -9.09
CA LEU A 174 -39.66 -0.32 -8.85
C LEU A 174 -39.56 0.63 -10.05
N ASP A 175 -39.53 0.11 -11.26
CA ASP A 175 -39.43 0.93 -12.49
C ASP A 175 -40.62 1.90 -12.63
N LYS A 176 -41.81 1.52 -12.12
CA LYS A 176 -43.01 2.39 -12.15
C LYS A 176 -42.95 3.57 -11.17
N VAL A 177 -42.03 3.55 -10.20
CA VAL A 177 -41.98 4.55 -9.12
C VAL A 177 -40.70 5.37 -9.15
N VAL A 178 -39.78 5.07 -10.05
CA VAL A 178 -38.45 5.70 -10.10
C VAL A 178 -38.51 7.21 -10.35
N ASP A 179 -39.45 7.70 -11.17
CA ASP A 179 -39.64 9.13 -11.39
C ASP A 179 -39.97 9.88 -10.09
N ARG A 180 -40.68 9.22 -9.16
CA ARG A 180 -40.95 9.80 -7.82
C ARG A 180 -39.72 9.79 -6.94
N PHE A 181 -38.82 8.82 -7.09
CA PHE A 181 -37.55 8.84 -6.37
C PHE A 181 -36.74 10.06 -6.77
N GLU A 182 -36.59 10.30 -8.08
CA GLU A 182 -35.86 11.46 -8.60
C GLU A 182 -36.47 12.79 -8.12
N GLN A 183 -37.80 12.92 -8.18
CA GLN A 183 -38.51 14.10 -7.67
C GLN A 183 -38.33 14.29 -6.16
N ALA A 184 -38.44 13.20 -5.37
CA ALA A 184 -38.29 13.26 -3.91
C ALA A 184 -36.87 13.62 -3.47
N THR A 185 -35.87 13.33 -4.31
CA THR A 185 -34.46 13.63 -4.05
C THR A 185 -33.93 14.88 -4.74
N GLN A 186 -34.79 15.61 -5.47
CA GLN A 186 -34.41 16.87 -6.10
C GLN A 186 -33.95 17.91 -5.06
N GLY A 187 -32.80 18.53 -5.29
CA GLY A 187 -32.20 19.51 -4.38
C GLY A 187 -31.59 18.93 -3.10
N LYS A 188 -31.52 17.59 -2.97
CA LYS A 188 -30.77 16.90 -1.91
C LYS A 188 -29.30 16.72 -2.29
N ASN A 189 -28.50 16.25 -1.34
CA ASN A 189 -27.08 15.99 -1.55
C ASN A 189 -26.83 14.87 -2.58
N PHE A 190 -27.79 13.95 -2.75
CA PHE A 190 -27.75 12.83 -3.68
C PHE A 190 -29.09 12.69 -4.38
N ASN A 191 -29.08 12.39 -5.67
CA ASN A 191 -30.25 11.92 -6.41
C ASN A 191 -30.35 10.39 -6.35
N VAL A 192 -31.55 9.82 -6.42
CA VAL A 192 -31.78 8.38 -6.52
C VAL A 192 -32.48 8.07 -7.84
N GLN A 193 -31.87 7.25 -8.68
CA GLN A 193 -32.41 6.90 -10.00
C GLN A 193 -32.16 5.44 -10.38
N ARG A 194 -32.78 5.00 -11.49
CA ARG A 194 -32.43 3.73 -12.14
C ARG A 194 -31.14 3.88 -12.96
N THR A 195 -30.40 2.81 -13.12
CA THR A 195 -29.36 2.76 -14.17
C THR A 195 -30.02 2.87 -15.54
N ALA A 196 -29.50 3.77 -16.38
CA ALA A 196 -29.97 3.93 -17.74
C ALA A 196 -29.48 2.77 -18.63
N PHE A 197 -30.39 2.23 -19.44
CA PHE A 197 -30.01 1.32 -20.50
C PHE A 197 -29.33 2.08 -21.63
N VAL A 198 -28.22 1.54 -22.12
CA VAL A 198 -27.46 2.04 -23.25
C VAL A 198 -27.25 0.90 -24.24
N ASN A 199 -27.20 1.25 -25.53
CA ASN A 199 -26.83 0.32 -26.58
C ASN A 199 -25.37 0.59 -26.97
N LEU A 200 -24.61 -0.47 -27.21
CA LEU A 200 -23.28 -0.31 -27.81
C LEU A 200 -23.43 0.22 -29.23
N GLN A 201 -22.51 1.10 -29.62
CA GLN A 201 -22.44 1.54 -31.00
C GLN A 201 -22.05 0.35 -31.89
N LYS A 202 -22.77 0.22 -33.00
CA LYS A 202 -22.43 -0.77 -34.04
C LYS A 202 -21.05 -0.44 -34.60
N LEU A 203 -20.21 -1.45 -34.78
CA LEU A 203 -18.91 -1.29 -35.45
C LEU A 203 -19.11 -0.95 -36.93
N GLU A 204 -18.25 -0.10 -37.49
CA GLU A 204 -18.30 0.31 -38.91
C GLU A 204 -18.11 -0.87 -39.89
N GLY A 205 -17.58 -2.00 -39.40
CA GLY A 205 -17.42 -3.24 -40.17
C GLY A 205 -17.24 -4.48 -39.27
N ASP A 206 -16.88 -5.60 -39.90
CA ASP A 206 -16.69 -6.89 -39.21
C ASP A 206 -15.21 -7.23 -38.96
N TYR A 207 -14.31 -6.28 -39.17
CA TYR A 207 -12.87 -6.47 -39.06
C TYR A 207 -12.44 -6.90 -37.64
N ASP A 208 -12.81 -6.14 -36.61
CA ASP A 208 -12.44 -6.46 -35.22
C ASP A 208 -13.10 -7.74 -34.72
N LEU A 209 -14.36 -7.98 -35.11
CA LEU A 209 -15.06 -9.24 -34.85
C LEU A 209 -14.29 -10.42 -35.44
N LYS A 210 -13.98 -10.37 -36.75
CA LYS A 210 -13.25 -11.44 -37.45
C LYS A 210 -11.89 -11.70 -36.81
N ILE A 211 -11.14 -10.65 -36.47
CA ILE A 211 -9.84 -10.79 -35.81
C ILE A 211 -9.99 -11.47 -34.46
N ALA A 212 -10.96 -11.05 -33.64
CA ALA A 212 -11.20 -11.66 -32.34
C ALA A 212 -11.53 -13.14 -32.46
N LEU A 213 -12.46 -13.51 -33.35
CA LEU A 213 -12.86 -14.90 -33.57
C LEU A 213 -11.71 -15.75 -34.12
N GLU A 214 -10.94 -15.25 -35.08
CA GLU A 214 -9.80 -15.99 -35.64
C GLU A 214 -8.66 -16.16 -34.61
N LYS A 215 -8.41 -15.16 -33.75
CA LYS A 215 -7.47 -15.31 -32.63
C LYS A 215 -7.91 -16.39 -31.64
N ILE A 216 -9.20 -16.43 -31.29
CA ILE A 216 -9.77 -17.43 -30.38
C ILE A 216 -9.65 -18.83 -30.98
N LYS A 217 -10.05 -19.01 -32.25
CA LYS A 217 -9.90 -20.29 -32.96
C LYS A 217 -8.45 -20.74 -33.04
N LYS A 218 -7.53 -19.83 -33.39
CA LYS A 218 -6.08 -20.11 -33.46
C LYS A 218 -5.49 -20.51 -32.11
N ALA A 219 -6.06 -20.02 -31.00
CA ALA A 219 -5.67 -20.45 -29.66
C ALA A 219 -6.09 -21.90 -29.36
N GLY A 220 -7.14 -22.40 -30.03
CA GLY A 220 -7.64 -23.78 -29.93
C GLY A 220 -9.09 -23.88 -29.45
N LEU A 221 -9.75 -22.78 -29.10
CA LEU A 221 -11.16 -22.78 -28.67
C LEU A 221 -12.07 -22.62 -29.90
N GLN A 222 -12.84 -23.66 -30.23
CA GLN A 222 -13.68 -23.72 -31.44
C GLN A 222 -14.90 -24.65 -31.29
N GLY A 223 -15.94 -24.43 -32.09
CA GLY A 223 -17.16 -25.26 -32.10
C GLY A 223 -17.94 -25.23 -30.78
N ASP A 224 -18.33 -26.42 -30.32
CA ASP A 224 -19.05 -26.65 -29.07
C ASP A 224 -18.14 -26.77 -27.84
N MET A 225 -16.81 -26.69 -28.03
CA MET A 225 -15.84 -26.73 -26.94
C MET A 225 -16.10 -25.60 -25.93
N THR A 226 -16.16 -25.94 -24.64
CA THR A 226 -16.27 -24.95 -23.57
C THR A 226 -14.91 -24.37 -23.19
N VAL A 227 -14.90 -23.22 -22.53
CA VAL A 227 -13.67 -22.67 -21.92
C VAL A 227 -13.05 -23.66 -20.91
N GLN A 228 -13.86 -24.47 -20.23
CA GLN A 228 -13.38 -25.54 -19.34
C GLN A 228 -12.64 -26.62 -20.12
N ASP A 229 -13.21 -27.10 -21.23
CA ASP A 229 -12.62 -28.15 -22.07
C ASP A 229 -11.31 -27.67 -22.67
N PHE A 230 -11.30 -26.45 -23.22
CA PHE A 230 -10.09 -25.80 -23.74
C PHE A 230 -8.95 -25.80 -22.70
N LEU A 231 -9.25 -25.40 -21.45
CA LEU A 231 -8.25 -25.39 -20.40
C LEU A 231 -7.84 -26.79 -19.95
N ALA A 232 -8.75 -27.75 -19.94
CA ALA A 232 -8.44 -29.14 -19.62
C ALA A 232 -7.48 -29.74 -20.64
N GLU A 233 -7.73 -29.53 -21.94
CA GLU A 233 -6.85 -29.98 -23.02
C GLU A 233 -5.47 -29.32 -22.92
N LYS A 234 -5.42 -27.99 -22.80
CA LYS A 234 -4.15 -27.25 -22.73
C LYS A 234 -3.34 -27.54 -21.47
N LEU A 235 -4.00 -27.75 -20.33
CA LEU A 235 -3.32 -28.20 -19.12
C LEU A 235 -2.83 -29.64 -19.25
N LEU A 236 -3.59 -30.52 -19.90
CA LEU A 236 -3.16 -31.90 -20.11
C LEU A 236 -1.93 -31.99 -21.02
N GLU A 237 -1.86 -31.17 -22.06
CA GLU A 237 -0.66 -30.99 -22.90
C GLU A 237 0.54 -30.55 -22.05
N ASP A 238 0.40 -29.46 -21.27
CA ASP A 238 1.49 -28.90 -20.44
C ASP A 238 1.92 -29.88 -19.33
N VAL A 239 0.97 -30.58 -18.70
CA VAL A 239 1.26 -31.63 -17.70
C VAL A 239 1.97 -32.82 -18.33
N SER A 240 1.58 -33.23 -19.54
CA SER A 240 2.21 -34.36 -20.24
C SER A 240 3.64 -34.05 -20.65
N GLU A 241 3.91 -32.82 -21.09
CA GLU A 241 5.27 -32.36 -21.42
C GLU A 241 6.15 -32.26 -20.17
N LYS A 242 5.63 -31.71 -19.07
CA LYS A 242 6.40 -31.52 -17.82
C LYS A 242 6.61 -32.81 -17.05
N PHE A 243 5.64 -33.73 -17.11
CA PHE A 243 5.62 -34.95 -16.33
C PHE A 243 5.42 -36.19 -17.22
N PRO A 244 6.35 -36.44 -18.16
CA PRO A 244 6.23 -37.56 -19.11
C PRO A 244 6.29 -38.93 -18.41
N SER A 245 6.87 -39.00 -17.21
CA SER A 245 6.95 -40.22 -16.40
C SER A 245 5.62 -40.60 -15.72
N LEU A 246 4.65 -39.68 -15.66
CA LEU A 246 3.32 -39.98 -15.14
C LEU A 246 2.49 -40.71 -16.18
N ASN A 247 1.66 -41.66 -15.72
CA ASN A 247 0.64 -42.26 -16.58
C ASN A 247 -0.52 -41.28 -16.83
N GLU A 248 -1.31 -41.56 -17.86
CA GLU A 248 -2.42 -40.67 -18.29
C GLU A 248 -3.42 -40.38 -17.17
N ASP A 249 -3.80 -41.39 -16.37
CA ASP A 249 -4.72 -41.22 -15.24
C ASP A 249 -4.17 -40.22 -14.20
N MET A 250 -2.89 -40.33 -13.85
CA MET A 250 -2.27 -39.42 -12.88
C MET A 250 -2.16 -37.99 -13.42
N ARG A 251 -1.86 -37.84 -14.72
CA ARG A 251 -1.85 -36.51 -15.37
C ARG A 251 -3.24 -35.89 -15.33
N GLN A 252 -4.28 -36.64 -15.66
CA GLN A 252 -5.66 -36.17 -15.58
C GLN A 252 -6.08 -35.78 -14.16
N GLN A 253 -5.65 -36.54 -13.15
CA GLN A 253 -5.89 -36.19 -11.75
C GLN A 253 -5.25 -34.86 -11.35
N VAL A 254 -4.03 -34.58 -11.84
CA VAL A 254 -3.34 -33.30 -11.64
C VAL A 254 -4.10 -32.15 -12.32
N VAL A 255 -4.53 -32.34 -13.58
CA VAL A 255 -5.35 -31.36 -14.32
C VAL A 255 -6.66 -31.06 -13.59
N ASN A 256 -7.42 -32.09 -13.22
CA ASN A 256 -8.69 -31.95 -12.49
C ASN A 256 -8.49 -31.22 -11.16
N ARG A 257 -7.36 -31.47 -10.48
CA ARG A 257 -7.00 -30.78 -9.24
C ARG A 257 -6.72 -29.30 -9.44
N ILE A 258 -6.02 -28.93 -10.51
CA ILE A 258 -5.72 -27.54 -10.88
C ILE A 258 -7.01 -26.80 -11.26
N LEU A 259 -7.85 -27.43 -12.08
CA LEU A 259 -9.14 -26.89 -12.52
C LEU A 259 -10.23 -26.91 -11.44
N LYS A 260 -9.98 -27.61 -10.32
CA LYS A 260 -10.94 -27.78 -9.21
C LYS A 260 -12.27 -28.37 -9.69
N VAL A 261 -12.20 -29.31 -10.63
CA VAL A 261 -13.38 -30.07 -11.10
C VAL A 261 -14.04 -30.77 -9.92
N GLU A 262 -15.36 -30.89 -9.94
CA GLU A 262 -16.08 -31.62 -8.91
C GLU A 262 -15.56 -33.06 -8.79
N GLY A 263 -15.39 -33.53 -7.56
CA GLY A 263 -14.80 -34.86 -7.30
C GLY A 263 -13.28 -34.95 -7.53
N ALA A 264 -12.60 -33.86 -7.90
CA ALA A 264 -11.15 -33.88 -8.11
C ALA A 264 -10.39 -34.38 -6.86
N PRO A 265 -9.38 -35.24 -7.04
CA PRO A 265 -8.64 -35.81 -5.93
C PRO A 265 -7.88 -34.72 -5.16
N THR A 266 -7.80 -34.87 -3.85
CA THR A 266 -6.94 -34.02 -3.03
C THR A 266 -5.47 -34.22 -3.40
N LEU A 267 -4.66 -33.19 -3.15
CA LEU A 267 -3.21 -33.27 -3.35
C LEU A 267 -2.58 -34.46 -2.60
N THR A 268 -3.12 -34.81 -1.44
CA THR A 268 -2.71 -36.00 -0.68
C THR A 268 -3.04 -37.31 -1.38
N GLN A 269 -4.16 -37.41 -2.08
CA GLN A 269 -4.53 -38.60 -2.86
C GLN A 269 -3.61 -38.75 -4.07
N ILE A 270 -3.35 -37.66 -4.81
CA ILE A 270 -2.37 -37.63 -5.91
C ILE A 270 -1.01 -38.14 -5.42
N TYR A 271 -0.52 -37.64 -4.29
CA TYR A 271 0.77 -38.05 -3.72
C TYR A 271 0.88 -39.52 -3.32
N ARG A 272 -0.24 -40.17 -3.00
CA ARG A 272 -0.22 -41.61 -2.73
C ARG A 272 -0.04 -42.39 -4.02
N GLY A 273 -0.66 -41.92 -5.11
CA GLY A 273 -0.50 -42.52 -6.45
C GLY A 273 0.90 -42.31 -7.06
N LEU A 274 1.60 -41.24 -6.68
CA LEU A 274 2.98 -40.96 -7.13
C LEU A 274 4.07 -41.86 -6.50
N GLY A 275 3.73 -42.80 -5.62
CA GLY A 275 4.70 -43.76 -5.08
C GLY A 275 5.71 -43.16 -4.09
N GLY A 276 6.97 -43.59 -4.12
CA GLY A 276 8.02 -43.19 -3.16
C GLY A 276 8.91 -42.02 -3.57
N ASP A 277 8.78 -41.51 -4.80
CA ASP A 277 9.66 -40.47 -5.33
C ASP A 277 9.35 -39.11 -4.70
N LYS A 278 10.24 -38.65 -3.82
CA LYS A 278 10.10 -37.37 -3.13
C LYS A 278 10.29 -36.17 -4.06
N ASN A 279 11.15 -36.29 -5.07
CA ASN A 279 11.44 -35.19 -5.99
C ASN A 279 10.24 -34.95 -6.90
N LEU A 280 9.72 -36.02 -7.53
CA LEU A 280 8.53 -35.94 -8.37
C LEU A 280 7.31 -35.38 -7.62
N LYS A 281 7.12 -35.79 -6.35
CA LYS A 281 6.06 -35.23 -5.50
C LYS A 281 6.17 -33.73 -5.29
N GLU A 282 7.39 -33.23 -5.04
CA GLU A 282 7.60 -31.80 -4.82
C GLU A 282 7.45 -31.00 -6.12
N GLN A 283 7.85 -31.56 -7.27
CA GLN A 283 7.61 -30.94 -8.58
C GLN A 283 6.11 -30.84 -8.90
N VAL A 284 5.35 -31.93 -8.71
CA VAL A 284 3.89 -31.93 -8.90
C VAL A 284 3.22 -30.97 -7.91
N ARG A 285 3.71 -30.91 -6.66
CA ARG A 285 3.24 -29.96 -5.66
C ARG A 285 3.37 -28.52 -6.13
N SER A 286 4.59 -28.13 -6.50
CA SER A 286 4.93 -26.78 -6.93
C SER A 286 4.12 -26.39 -8.16
N TYR A 287 3.96 -27.32 -9.10
CA TYR A 287 3.13 -27.10 -10.29
C TYR A 287 1.64 -26.92 -9.96
N VAL A 288 1.06 -27.77 -9.09
CA VAL A 288 -0.33 -27.60 -8.64
C VAL A 288 -0.53 -26.29 -7.87
N GLN A 289 0.45 -25.88 -7.05
CA GLN A 289 0.42 -24.61 -6.33
C GLN A 289 0.49 -23.41 -7.28
N THR A 290 1.21 -23.53 -8.39
CA THR A 290 1.28 -22.50 -9.45
C THR A 290 0.20 -22.66 -10.52
N GLY A 291 -0.74 -23.60 -10.37
CA GLY A 291 -1.75 -23.93 -11.39
C GLY A 291 -2.60 -22.73 -11.84
N ASN A 292 -2.90 -21.79 -10.95
CA ASN A 292 -3.59 -20.55 -11.32
C ASN A 292 -2.76 -19.69 -12.29
N LYS A 293 -1.43 -19.58 -12.09
CA LYS A 293 -0.52 -18.90 -13.05
C LYS A 293 -0.59 -19.57 -14.41
N THR A 294 -0.57 -20.89 -14.41
CA THR A 294 -0.62 -21.68 -15.65
C THR A 294 -1.93 -21.44 -16.38
N ILE A 295 -3.07 -21.53 -15.69
CA ILE A 295 -4.39 -21.19 -16.25
C ILE A 295 -4.38 -19.79 -16.85
N SER A 296 -3.83 -18.80 -16.11
CA SER A 296 -3.73 -17.40 -16.58
C SER A 296 -2.97 -17.28 -17.90
N LYS A 297 -1.90 -18.05 -18.06
CA LYS A 297 -1.07 -18.05 -19.27
C LYS A 297 -1.78 -18.75 -20.42
N LEU A 298 -2.47 -19.85 -20.15
CA LEU A 298 -3.17 -20.64 -21.16
C LEU A 298 -4.41 -19.92 -21.70
N ILE A 299 -5.17 -19.22 -20.85
CA ILE A 299 -6.35 -18.46 -21.26
C ILE A 299 -6.00 -17.12 -21.94
N TRP A 300 -4.78 -16.62 -21.74
CA TRP A 300 -4.35 -15.30 -22.19
C TRP A 300 -4.67 -14.98 -23.66
N PRO A 301 -4.46 -15.89 -24.64
CA PRO A 301 -4.78 -15.58 -26.03
C PRO A 301 -6.27 -15.29 -26.28
N ILE A 302 -7.16 -15.95 -25.52
CA ILE A 302 -8.61 -15.74 -25.60
C ILE A 302 -8.98 -14.44 -24.87
N GLU A 303 -8.39 -14.21 -23.69
CA GLU A 303 -8.53 -12.96 -22.94
C GLU A 303 -8.10 -11.74 -23.76
N ASP A 304 -6.96 -11.81 -24.45
CA ASP A 304 -6.43 -10.75 -25.31
C ASP A 304 -7.33 -10.47 -26.52
N ALA A 305 -7.87 -11.53 -27.16
CA ALA A 305 -8.78 -11.39 -28.28
C ALA A 305 -10.10 -10.69 -27.90
N ILE A 306 -10.69 -11.10 -26.76
CA ILE A 306 -11.93 -10.50 -26.24
C ILE A 306 -11.66 -9.08 -25.72
N HIS A 307 -10.49 -8.83 -25.13
CA HIS A 307 -10.07 -7.50 -24.70
C HIS A 307 -9.96 -6.54 -25.88
N ASP A 308 -9.28 -6.93 -26.96
CA ASP A 308 -9.14 -6.11 -28.16
C ASP A 308 -10.49 -5.75 -28.78
N PHE A 309 -11.38 -6.74 -28.88
CA PHE A 309 -12.75 -6.51 -29.34
C PHE A 309 -13.50 -5.54 -28.42
N ALA A 310 -13.37 -5.70 -27.10
CA ALA A 310 -14.00 -4.81 -26.13
C ALA A 310 -13.44 -3.37 -26.20
N VAL A 311 -12.17 -3.18 -26.55
CA VAL A 311 -11.59 -1.85 -26.78
C VAL A 311 -12.26 -1.18 -27.99
N ALA A 312 -12.43 -1.90 -29.10
CA ALA A 312 -13.11 -1.39 -30.29
C ALA A 312 -14.59 -1.08 -30.00
N MET A 313 -15.30 -1.97 -29.30
CA MET A 313 -16.72 -1.77 -28.96
C MET A 313 -16.99 -0.57 -28.04
N LEU A 314 -16.04 -0.21 -27.20
CA LEU A 314 -16.16 0.89 -26.24
C LEU A 314 -15.54 2.19 -26.76
N GLU A 315 -15.02 2.20 -27.99
CA GLU A 315 -14.41 3.38 -28.58
C GLU A 315 -15.43 4.53 -28.66
N GLY A 316 -15.05 5.70 -28.14
CA GLY A 316 -15.91 6.87 -28.14
C GLY A 316 -17.14 6.79 -27.23
N MET A 317 -17.29 5.73 -26.43
CA MET A 317 -18.38 5.65 -25.44
C MET A 317 -18.19 6.74 -24.38
N GLU A 318 -19.19 7.59 -24.20
CA GLU A 318 -19.18 8.62 -23.15
C GLU A 318 -19.83 8.08 -21.87
N SER A 319 -19.38 8.59 -20.72
CA SER A 319 -20.03 8.33 -19.44
C SER A 319 -21.19 9.29 -19.24
N ALA A 320 -22.34 8.76 -18.82
CA ALA A 320 -23.51 9.58 -18.47
C ALA A 320 -23.31 10.38 -17.18
N TYR A 321 -22.27 10.06 -16.40
CA TYR A 321 -21.99 10.63 -15.08
C TYR A 321 -20.83 11.64 -15.09
N VAL A 322 -20.30 11.94 -16.27
CA VAL A 322 -19.23 12.91 -16.52
C VAL A 322 -19.79 14.00 -17.44
N LEU A 323 -19.69 15.26 -17.03
CA LEU A 323 -20.21 16.41 -17.79
C LEU A 323 -19.30 16.79 -18.97
N ASP A 324 -17.98 16.67 -18.79
CA ASP A 324 -16.97 16.97 -19.81
C ASP A 324 -16.09 15.73 -20.08
N ASN A 325 -16.65 14.80 -20.86
CA ASN A 325 -16.02 13.55 -21.24
C ASN A 325 -14.64 13.74 -21.91
N PRO A 326 -14.46 14.65 -22.89
CA PRO A 326 -13.15 14.89 -23.51
C PRO A 326 -12.08 15.36 -22.52
N LYS A 327 -12.43 16.27 -21.60
CA LYS A 327 -11.50 16.76 -20.57
C LYS A 327 -11.11 15.66 -19.60
N GLU A 328 -12.08 14.87 -19.13
CA GLU A 328 -11.81 13.75 -18.23
C GLU A 328 -10.96 12.66 -18.91
N LEU A 329 -11.18 12.40 -20.20
CA LEU A 329 -10.36 11.47 -20.98
C LEU A 329 -8.90 11.95 -21.07
N ALA A 330 -8.70 13.24 -21.36
CA ALA A 330 -7.37 13.84 -21.40
C ALA A 330 -6.67 13.78 -20.04
N ARG A 331 -7.41 14.03 -18.95
CA ARG A 331 -6.92 13.88 -17.57
C ARG A 331 -6.49 12.45 -17.29
N LEU A 332 -7.34 11.47 -17.59
CA LEU A 332 -7.08 10.05 -17.36
C LEU A 332 -5.84 9.56 -18.13
N LYS A 333 -5.71 9.92 -19.42
CA LYS A 333 -4.52 9.63 -20.23
C LYS A 333 -3.24 10.18 -19.58
N LYS A 334 -3.28 11.43 -19.12
CA LYS A 334 -2.14 12.09 -18.45
C LYS A 334 -1.78 11.40 -17.12
N GLU A 335 -2.77 11.01 -16.33
CA GLU A 335 -2.57 10.30 -15.07
C GLU A 335 -1.93 8.92 -15.31
N VAL A 336 -2.43 8.16 -16.29
CA VAL A 336 -1.88 6.86 -16.66
C VAL A 336 -0.44 6.99 -17.18
N GLN A 337 -0.17 7.99 -18.03
CA GLN A 337 1.18 8.24 -18.52
C GLN A 337 2.15 8.54 -17.37
N THR A 338 1.70 9.33 -16.39
CA THR A 338 2.48 9.67 -15.19
C THR A 338 2.73 8.43 -14.33
N ALA A 339 1.69 7.63 -14.08
CA ALA A 339 1.76 6.39 -13.34
C ALA A 339 2.73 5.38 -13.99
N ILE A 340 2.71 5.23 -15.32
CA ILE A 340 3.64 4.37 -16.05
C ILE A 340 5.09 4.80 -15.79
N LYS A 341 5.41 6.09 -15.96
CA LYS A 341 6.75 6.63 -15.73
C LYS A 341 7.20 6.38 -14.29
N SER A 342 6.31 6.59 -13.32
CA SER A 342 6.64 6.40 -11.90
C SER A 342 6.81 4.95 -11.51
N ILE A 343 6.03 4.01 -12.08
CA ILE A 343 6.27 2.59 -11.88
C ILE A 343 7.61 2.18 -12.50
N GLN A 344 7.94 2.66 -13.71
CA GLN A 344 9.22 2.35 -14.37
C GLN A 344 10.44 2.85 -13.59
N ALA A 345 10.32 4.02 -12.94
CA ALA A 345 11.38 4.61 -12.13
C ALA A 345 11.42 4.06 -10.70
N TYR A 346 10.45 3.25 -10.28
CA TYR A 346 10.35 2.79 -8.90
C TYR A 346 11.46 1.80 -8.55
N GLN A 347 12.15 2.04 -7.42
CA GLN A 347 13.23 1.19 -6.91
C GLN A 347 12.97 0.69 -5.47
N GLY A 348 11.73 0.80 -4.99
CA GLY A 348 11.36 0.43 -3.61
C GLY A 348 10.92 -1.03 -3.45
N PRO A 349 10.47 -1.41 -2.25
CA PRO A 349 9.98 -2.77 -1.97
C PRO A 349 8.88 -3.22 -2.93
N GLY A 350 9.04 -4.41 -3.52
CA GLY A 350 8.07 -4.95 -4.49
C GLY A 350 8.23 -4.41 -5.92
N GLN A 351 9.36 -3.77 -6.25
CA GLN A 351 9.69 -3.28 -7.59
C GLN A 351 9.46 -4.33 -8.69
N GLU A 352 10.00 -5.54 -8.56
CA GLU A 352 9.85 -6.59 -9.58
C GLU A 352 8.39 -6.88 -9.89
N MET A 353 7.56 -6.93 -8.86
CA MET A 353 6.12 -7.19 -8.96
C MET A 353 5.36 -5.99 -9.54
N ALA A 354 5.74 -4.76 -9.19
CA ALA A 354 5.21 -3.55 -9.83
C ALA A 354 5.52 -3.53 -11.33
N HIS A 355 6.76 -3.84 -11.71
CA HIS A 355 7.20 -3.93 -13.10
C HIS A 355 6.50 -5.07 -13.86
N GLU A 356 6.30 -6.23 -13.23
CA GLU A 356 5.55 -7.35 -13.82
C GLU A 356 4.08 -6.96 -14.07
N ILE A 357 3.44 -6.29 -13.10
CA ILE A 357 2.07 -5.79 -13.26
C ILE A 357 2.01 -4.80 -14.41
N LEU A 358 2.93 -3.82 -14.44
CA LEU A 358 3.00 -2.83 -15.51
C LEU A 358 3.18 -3.50 -16.88
N ALA A 359 4.15 -4.40 -17.01
CA ALA A 359 4.40 -5.12 -18.26
C ALA A 359 3.17 -5.90 -18.73
N LYS A 360 2.45 -6.57 -17.81
CA LYS A 360 1.20 -7.27 -18.13
C LYS A 360 0.12 -6.30 -18.62
N GLN A 361 -0.04 -5.13 -17.99
CA GLN A 361 -1.07 -4.16 -18.39
C GLN A 361 -0.72 -3.43 -19.68
N LEU A 362 0.54 -3.09 -19.91
CA LEU A 362 0.99 -2.47 -21.15
C LEU A 362 0.80 -3.39 -22.36
N LYS A 363 0.88 -4.72 -22.19
CA LYS A 363 0.51 -5.67 -23.25
C LYS A 363 -0.96 -5.54 -23.68
N LYS A 364 -1.86 -5.21 -22.76
CA LYS A 364 -3.29 -4.97 -23.06
C LYS A 364 -3.54 -3.59 -23.67
N ILE A 365 -2.96 -2.56 -23.06
CA ILE A 365 -3.13 -1.16 -23.51
C ILE A 365 -2.53 -0.98 -24.90
N LYS A 366 -1.35 -1.59 -25.14
CA LYS A 366 -0.52 -1.46 -26.35
C LYS A 366 -0.02 -0.02 -26.55
N HIS A 367 -0.92 0.90 -26.89
CA HIS A 367 -0.64 2.33 -27.04
C HIS A 367 -1.57 3.17 -26.15
N LEU A 368 -1.08 4.28 -25.61
CA LEU A 368 -1.90 5.17 -24.76
C LEU A 368 -3.09 5.78 -25.51
N ASP A 369 -2.98 5.90 -26.84
CA ASP A 369 -4.09 6.40 -27.66
C ASP A 369 -5.28 5.45 -27.68
N ASN A 370 -5.08 4.16 -27.36
CA ASN A 370 -6.16 3.18 -27.26
C ASN A 370 -7.04 3.41 -26.00
N ILE A 371 -6.69 4.34 -25.11
CA ILE A 371 -7.59 4.79 -24.05
C ILE A 371 -8.55 5.80 -24.71
N THR A 372 -9.63 5.33 -25.32
CA THR A 372 -10.52 6.13 -26.18
C THR A 372 -11.83 6.54 -25.52
N SER A 373 -12.09 6.07 -24.30
CA SER A 373 -13.33 6.30 -23.57
C SER A 373 -13.06 6.52 -22.08
N VAL A 374 -13.90 7.34 -21.44
CA VAL A 374 -13.96 7.47 -19.97
C VAL A 374 -14.93 6.48 -19.34
N ALA A 375 -15.81 5.87 -20.14
CA ALA A 375 -16.70 4.83 -19.66
C ALA A 375 -15.86 3.64 -19.21
N GLU A 376 -16.16 3.14 -18.02
CA GLU A 376 -15.34 2.09 -17.42
C GLU A 376 -15.66 0.70 -17.97
N GLY A 377 -16.77 0.61 -18.70
CA GLY A 377 -17.21 -0.58 -19.37
C GLY A 377 -18.71 -0.57 -19.64
N PHE A 378 -19.17 -1.73 -20.06
CA PHE A 378 -20.55 -2.02 -20.41
C PHE A 378 -20.93 -3.35 -19.78
N VAL A 379 -22.06 -3.37 -19.06
CA VAL A 379 -22.62 -4.58 -18.43
C VAL A 379 -23.86 -4.97 -19.20
N PHE A 380 -23.97 -6.25 -19.55
CA PHE A 380 -25.13 -6.78 -20.26
C PHE A 380 -25.51 -8.14 -19.70
N GLU A 381 -26.76 -8.53 -19.93
CA GLU A 381 -27.25 -9.85 -19.58
C GLU A 381 -27.33 -10.73 -20.82
N TYR A 382 -26.95 -11.99 -20.67
CA TYR A 382 -27.10 -13.01 -21.70
C TYR A 382 -27.40 -14.36 -21.04
N ASP A 383 -28.47 -15.04 -21.46
CA ASP A 383 -28.94 -16.30 -20.87
C ASP A 383 -29.07 -16.26 -19.33
N GLY A 384 -29.64 -15.18 -18.77
CA GLY A 384 -29.82 -15.03 -17.31
C GLY A 384 -28.53 -14.75 -16.53
N GLN A 385 -27.40 -14.53 -17.22
CA GLN A 385 -26.10 -14.26 -16.62
C GLN A 385 -25.59 -12.88 -17.03
N LEU A 386 -25.10 -12.11 -16.05
CA LEU A 386 -24.47 -10.81 -16.29
C LEU A 386 -23.00 -10.98 -16.72
N TYR A 387 -22.65 -10.27 -17.78
CA TYR A 387 -21.30 -10.15 -18.34
C TYR A 387 -20.86 -8.70 -18.45
N LYS A 388 -19.56 -8.48 -18.67
CA LYS A 388 -19.02 -7.14 -18.90
C LYS A 388 -17.96 -7.08 -20.00
N PHE A 389 -17.97 -5.95 -20.71
CA PHE A 389 -16.82 -5.44 -21.46
C PHE A 389 -16.23 -4.26 -20.71
N THR A 390 -14.91 -4.21 -20.53
CA THR A 390 -14.25 -3.09 -19.83
C THR A 390 -13.15 -2.42 -20.67
N GLY A 391 -12.76 -3.03 -21.80
CA GLY A 391 -11.67 -2.55 -22.65
C GLY A 391 -10.44 -2.12 -21.84
N ASN A 392 -9.90 -0.95 -22.16
CA ASN A 392 -8.69 -0.41 -21.52
C ASN A 392 -8.90 0.17 -20.12
N PHE A 393 -10.14 0.32 -19.63
CA PHE A 393 -10.36 0.73 -18.25
C PHE A 393 -9.78 -0.29 -17.26
N ALA A 394 -9.96 -1.59 -17.51
CA ALA A 394 -9.43 -2.64 -16.63
C ALA A 394 -7.91 -2.52 -16.41
N PRO A 395 -7.05 -2.52 -17.46
CA PRO A 395 -5.61 -2.35 -17.26
C PRO A 395 -5.23 -0.97 -16.70
N VAL A 396 -5.96 0.09 -17.03
CA VAL A 396 -5.77 1.42 -16.43
C VAL A 396 -6.01 1.37 -14.91
N ASN A 397 -7.12 0.79 -14.46
CA ASN A 397 -7.42 0.60 -13.04
C ASN A 397 -6.37 -0.29 -12.34
N GLN A 398 -5.84 -1.31 -13.04
CA GLN A 398 -4.73 -2.11 -12.51
C GLN A 398 -3.47 -1.26 -12.24
N ILE A 399 -3.08 -0.39 -13.19
CA ILE A 399 -1.92 0.51 -13.07
C ILE A 399 -2.13 1.52 -11.95
N LEU A 400 -3.23 2.28 -11.98
CA LEU A 400 -3.50 3.34 -10.99
C LEU A 400 -3.74 2.76 -9.58
N GLY A 401 -4.33 1.57 -9.50
CA GLY A 401 -4.60 0.90 -8.22
C GLY A 401 -3.33 0.56 -7.40
N LEU A 402 -2.15 0.44 -8.05
CA LEU A 402 -0.88 0.26 -7.34
C LEU A 402 -0.56 1.43 -6.39
N PHE A 403 -1.01 2.62 -6.74
CA PHE A 403 -0.80 3.84 -5.98
C PHE A 403 -1.87 4.06 -4.90
N ARG A 404 -3.12 3.74 -5.22
CA ARG A 404 -4.27 4.00 -4.34
C ARG A 404 -4.36 2.98 -3.20
N PHE A 405 -4.46 1.71 -3.55
CA PHE A 405 -4.81 0.64 -2.62
C PHE A 405 -3.63 -0.32 -2.38
N GLY A 406 -2.62 -0.27 -3.27
CA GLY A 406 -1.62 -1.30 -3.37
C GLY A 406 -2.21 -2.61 -3.92
N ARG A 407 -1.35 -3.49 -4.44
CA ARG A 407 -1.74 -4.80 -4.97
C ARG A 407 -0.68 -5.83 -4.60
N ARG A 408 -1.12 -6.99 -4.09
CA ARG A 408 -0.24 -8.11 -3.71
C ARG A 408 0.92 -7.68 -2.79
N GLY A 409 0.63 -6.83 -1.80
CA GLY A 409 1.62 -6.31 -0.86
C GLY A 409 2.50 -5.18 -1.40
N VAL A 410 2.34 -4.79 -2.67
CA VAL A 410 3.06 -3.67 -3.29
C VAL A 410 2.17 -2.46 -3.33
N LYS A 411 2.51 -1.42 -2.56
CA LYS A 411 1.90 -0.09 -2.68
C LYS A 411 2.99 0.88 -3.08
N ILE A 412 2.83 1.48 -4.26
CA ILE A 412 3.76 2.50 -4.74
C ILE A 412 3.27 3.83 -4.19
N PRO A 413 4.13 4.67 -3.60
CA PRO A 413 3.72 6.02 -3.23
C PRO A 413 3.25 6.77 -4.49
N ARG A 414 2.10 7.46 -4.43
CA ARG A 414 1.57 8.29 -5.54
C ARG A 414 2.65 9.25 -6.02
N VAL A 415 2.64 9.78 -7.24
CA VAL A 415 3.63 10.80 -7.64
C VAL A 415 3.52 12.07 -6.80
N ASP A 416 2.36 12.36 -6.23
CA ASP A 416 2.20 13.43 -5.23
C ASP A 416 2.72 13.03 -3.83
N GLU A 417 2.96 11.74 -3.60
CA GLU A 417 3.62 11.15 -2.41
C GLU A 417 5.05 10.60 -2.72
N ALA A 418 5.50 10.65 -3.97
CA ALA A 418 6.78 10.12 -4.50
C ALA A 418 7.60 11.21 -5.22
N LYS A 419 6.98 12.37 -5.48
CA LYS A 419 7.55 13.71 -5.29
C LYS A 419 7.01 14.34 -4.00
N GLY A 420 6.73 13.48 -3.03
CA GLY A 420 6.48 13.81 -1.63
C GLY A 420 7.47 13.04 -0.76
N ALA A 421 8.78 13.08 -1.09
CA ALA A 421 9.65 13.40 0.02
C ALA A 421 9.15 14.79 0.43
N SER A 422 8.51 14.88 1.58
CA SER A 422 8.35 16.17 2.24
C SER A 422 9.78 16.61 2.53
N GLU A 423 10.47 17.14 1.51
CA GLU A 423 11.83 17.62 1.64
C GLU A 423 11.72 18.73 2.67
N THR A 424 12.27 18.46 3.84
CA THR A 424 12.28 19.43 4.90
C THR A 424 13.41 20.38 4.56
N VAL A 425 13.07 21.62 4.21
CA VAL A 425 14.04 22.63 3.81
C VAL A 425 14.14 23.67 4.93
N ALA A 426 15.31 23.81 5.55
CA ALA A 426 15.54 24.84 6.54
C ALA A 426 16.15 26.09 5.90
N ILE A 427 15.45 27.22 6.00
CA ILE A 427 15.94 28.52 5.53
C ILE A 427 16.55 29.25 6.71
N VAL A 428 17.85 29.53 6.66
CA VAL A 428 18.60 30.20 7.72
C VAL A 428 19.04 31.59 7.24
N PRO A 429 18.17 32.61 7.37
CA PRO A 429 18.47 33.95 6.87
C PRO A 429 19.25 34.78 7.90
N GLY A 430 20.29 35.49 7.45
CA GLY A 430 21.06 36.36 8.34
C GLY A 430 22.01 37.33 7.66
N ALA A 431 22.54 38.26 8.44
CA ALA A 431 23.57 39.18 7.95
C ALA A 431 24.94 38.48 7.80
N PHE A 432 25.28 37.64 8.79
CA PHE A 432 26.51 36.83 8.82
C PHE A 432 27.80 37.62 8.50
N LYS A 433 27.98 38.81 9.11
CA LYS A 433 29.13 39.70 8.87
C LYS A 433 30.08 39.80 10.08
N PRO A 434 31.07 38.89 10.22
CA PRO A 434 31.22 37.59 9.56
C PRO A 434 30.40 36.48 10.26
N PRO A 435 30.23 35.27 9.67
CA PRO A 435 29.68 34.14 10.41
C PRO A 435 30.70 33.64 11.46
N HIS A 436 30.25 33.21 12.64
CA HIS A 436 31.09 32.71 13.73
C HIS A 436 30.65 31.28 14.12
N ARG A 437 31.39 30.59 14.99
CA ARG A 437 31.11 29.19 15.38
C ARG A 437 29.68 28.96 15.88
N GLY A 438 29.12 29.89 16.66
CA GLY A 438 27.70 29.78 17.08
C GLY A 438 26.68 29.82 15.94
N HIS A 439 26.99 30.44 14.80
CA HIS A 439 26.14 30.36 13.61
C HIS A 439 26.27 28.98 12.95
N LEU A 440 27.48 28.40 12.92
CA LEU A 440 27.68 27.05 12.41
C LEU A 440 26.96 26.01 13.28
N ASP A 441 26.96 26.18 14.60
CA ASP A 441 26.19 25.30 15.52
C ASP A 441 24.69 25.35 15.22
N MET A 442 24.15 26.53 14.92
CA MET A 442 22.76 26.68 14.47
C MET A 442 22.53 25.99 13.12
N VAL A 443 23.45 26.12 12.16
CA VAL A 443 23.34 25.44 10.86
C VAL A 443 23.42 23.93 11.00
N ARG A 444 24.29 23.39 11.89
CA ARG A 444 24.35 21.96 12.20
C ARG A 444 23.02 21.44 12.78
N HIS A 445 22.44 22.18 13.73
CA HIS A 445 21.12 21.86 14.26
C HIS A 445 20.08 21.76 13.13
N TYR A 446 20.04 22.70 12.21
CA TYR A 446 19.10 22.62 11.09
C TYR A 446 19.48 21.52 10.07
N ALA A 447 20.76 21.24 9.87
CA ALA A 447 21.23 20.15 9.01
C ALA A 447 20.84 18.76 9.54
N ASP A 448 20.72 18.62 10.86
CA ASP A 448 20.23 17.39 11.52
C ASP A 448 18.69 17.27 11.46
N ASN A 449 17.98 18.40 11.29
CA ASN A 449 16.51 18.47 11.33
C ASN A 449 15.86 18.68 9.95
N ALA A 450 16.65 18.83 8.88
CA ALA A 450 16.19 19.12 7.54
C ALA A 450 16.97 18.32 6.49
N ASP A 451 16.30 17.93 5.41
CA ASP A 451 16.92 17.24 4.27
C ASP A 451 17.87 18.18 3.51
N ARG A 452 17.57 19.49 3.51
CA ARG A 452 18.39 20.55 2.90
C ARG A 452 18.35 21.82 3.74
N VAL A 453 19.49 22.48 3.89
CA VAL A 453 19.61 23.78 4.58
C VAL A 453 20.12 24.85 3.62
N ILE A 454 19.42 25.97 3.56
CA ILE A 454 19.79 27.11 2.72
C ILE A 454 20.15 28.29 3.63
N VAL A 455 21.44 28.63 3.68
CA VAL A 455 21.95 29.81 4.40
C VAL A 455 21.90 31.02 3.49
N MET A 456 21.00 31.97 3.77
CA MET A 456 20.83 33.18 2.96
C MET A 456 21.58 34.36 3.58
N VAL A 457 22.60 34.88 2.88
CA VAL A 457 23.46 35.96 3.36
C VAL A 457 22.97 37.31 2.84
N SER A 458 22.68 38.27 3.71
CA SER A 458 22.25 39.64 3.33
C SER A 458 23.30 40.40 2.49
N PRO A 459 22.88 41.21 1.51
CA PRO A 459 23.77 42.08 0.73
C PRO A 459 24.23 43.33 1.50
N LYS A 460 23.65 43.64 2.67
CA LYS A 460 24.00 44.85 3.43
C LYS A 460 25.36 44.68 4.14
N PRO A 461 26.40 45.47 3.80
CA PRO A 461 27.70 45.36 4.44
C PRO A 461 27.66 45.84 5.90
N ARG A 462 28.65 45.39 6.69
CA ARG A 462 28.87 45.86 8.07
C ARG A 462 30.33 46.23 8.25
N GLN A 463 30.56 47.40 8.83
CA GLN A 463 31.90 47.90 9.08
C GLN A 463 32.55 47.27 10.31
N THR A 464 33.84 46.96 10.25
CA THR A 464 34.66 46.79 11.46
C THR A 464 34.85 48.14 12.16
N PRO A 465 35.28 48.19 13.44
CA PRO A 465 35.54 49.46 14.12
C PRO A 465 36.45 50.44 13.37
N ASN A 466 37.42 49.96 12.57
CA ASN A 466 38.29 50.76 11.70
C ASN A 466 37.65 51.16 10.36
N GLY A 467 36.35 50.93 10.17
CA GLY A 467 35.59 51.38 9.01
C GLY A 467 35.63 50.47 7.78
N ARG A 468 36.24 49.28 7.86
CA ARG A 468 36.31 48.32 6.74
C ARG A 468 34.99 47.56 6.58
N ASP A 469 34.42 47.56 5.38
CA ASP A 469 33.21 46.80 5.08
C ASP A 469 33.48 45.30 4.93
N ILE A 470 32.63 44.47 5.56
CA ILE A 470 32.53 43.04 5.30
C ILE A 470 31.34 42.82 4.34
N THR A 471 31.65 42.35 3.14
CA THR A 471 30.77 42.23 1.98
C THR A 471 29.98 40.90 1.94
N GLN A 472 29.00 40.79 1.04
CA GLN A 472 28.21 39.57 0.81
C GLN A 472 29.09 38.37 0.48
N ASP A 473 29.99 38.56 -0.49
CA ASP A 473 30.83 37.49 -1.05
C ASP A 473 31.86 36.97 -0.05
N GLU A 474 32.47 37.86 0.74
CA GLU A 474 33.43 37.45 1.78
C GLU A 474 32.77 36.54 2.82
N SER A 475 31.54 36.86 3.27
CA SER A 475 30.80 35.98 4.17
C SER A 475 30.44 34.64 3.54
N ILE A 476 30.11 34.62 2.25
CA ILE A 476 29.81 33.39 1.51
C ILE A 476 31.08 32.52 1.41
N ALA A 477 32.25 33.14 1.17
CA ALA A 477 33.53 32.46 1.14
C ALA A 477 33.88 31.84 2.50
N ILE A 478 33.66 32.58 3.61
CA ILE A 478 33.86 32.03 4.97
C ILE A 478 32.89 30.86 5.24
N TRP A 479 31.63 30.94 4.82
CA TRP A 479 30.68 29.83 4.96
C TRP A 479 31.13 28.57 4.19
N LYS A 480 31.63 28.74 2.96
CA LYS A 480 32.16 27.62 2.17
C LYS A 480 33.35 26.96 2.87
N LEU A 481 34.25 27.75 3.46
CA LEU A 481 35.36 27.25 4.27
C LEU A 481 34.85 26.43 5.47
N TYR A 482 33.83 26.94 6.18
CA TYR A 482 33.25 26.24 7.34
C TYR A 482 32.61 24.90 6.94
N PHE A 483 31.81 24.87 5.88
CA PHE A 483 31.15 23.63 5.44
C PHE A 483 32.13 22.59 4.92
N GLN A 484 33.18 23.01 4.23
CA GLN A 484 34.26 22.11 3.79
C GLN A 484 35.00 21.48 4.97
N ASN A 485 35.32 22.27 6.00
CA ASN A 485 35.98 21.77 7.21
C ASN A 485 35.05 20.86 8.05
N ASP A 486 33.75 21.17 8.11
CA ASP A 486 32.79 20.43 8.94
C ASP A 486 32.22 19.17 8.26
N GLY A 487 32.36 19.04 6.94
CA GLY A 487 31.86 17.90 6.17
C GLY A 487 30.34 17.88 5.97
N LEU A 488 29.67 19.03 6.13
CA LEU A 488 28.23 19.17 5.91
C LEU A 488 27.92 19.09 4.41
N SER A 489 27.18 18.06 3.99
CA SER A 489 26.88 17.77 2.58
C SER A 489 25.48 18.18 2.12
N ASN A 490 24.59 18.50 3.06
CA ASN A 490 23.19 18.91 2.83
C ASN A 490 22.95 20.41 3.09
N VAL A 491 24.01 21.22 3.08
CA VAL A 491 23.94 22.67 3.34
C VAL A 491 24.48 23.45 2.15
N GLU A 492 23.72 24.45 1.72
CA GLU A 492 24.14 25.41 0.70
C GLU A 492 24.10 26.84 1.25
N VAL A 493 24.99 27.69 0.73
CA VAL A 493 25.01 29.13 1.05
C VAL A 493 24.68 29.93 -0.22
N THR A 494 23.68 30.78 -0.13
CA THR A 494 23.17 31.58 -1.25
C THR A 494 23.17 33.08 -0.92
N PRO A 495 23.45 33.95 -1.92
CA PRO A 495 23.27 35.38 -1.74
C PRO A 495 21.78 35.70 -1.65
N SER A 496 21.37 36.42 -0.61
CA SER A 496 20.02 36.97 -0.52
C SER A 496 19.86 38.16 -1.48
N PRO A 497 18.73 38.25 -2.21
CA PRO A 497 18.41 39.39 -3.08
C PRO A 497 17.97 40.64 -2.30
N HIS A 498 17.72 40.54 -0.99
CA HIS A 498 17.13 41.62 -0.20
C HIS A 498 17.96 41.97 1.03
N PRO A 499 18.12 43.27 1.37
CA PRO A 499 18.79 43.69 2.60
C PRO A 499 18.16 43.11 3.88
N SER A 500 16.85 42.81 3.86
CA SER A 500 16.14 42.16 4.97
C SER A 500 16.21 40.63 4.83
N PRO A 501 16.89 39.93 5.76
CA PRO A 501 16.96 38.48 5.73
C PRO A 501 15.57 37.84 5.93
N VAL A 502 14.73 38.44 6.79
CA VAL A 502 13.37 37.97 7.04
C VAL A 502 12.53 38.02 5.77
N ARG A 503 12.64 39.09 4.98
CA ARG A 503 11.91 39.20 3.71
C ARG A 503 12.29 38.06 2.74
N SER A 504 13.58 37.75 2.66
CA SER A 504 14.07 36.68 1.76
C SER A 504 13.50 35.31 2.11
N ALA A 505 13.26 35.06 3.40
CA ALA A 505 12.62 33.83 3.85
C ALA A 505 11.13 33.77 3.52
N TYR A 506 10.42 34.91 3.53
CA TYR A 506 9.03 35.00 3.06
C TYR A 506 8.95 34.81 1.55
N ASP A 507 9.85 35.44 0.79
CA ASP A 507 9.89 35.31 -0.67
C ASP A 507 10.24 33.87 -1.08
N TYR A 508 11.10 33.18 -0.32
CA TYR A 508 11.33 31.75 -0.53
C TYR A 508 10.02 30.96 -0.39
N VAL A 509 9.29 31.14 0.70
CA VAL A 509 8.03 30.42 0.98
C VAL A 509 6.91 30.76 -0.01
N GLY A 510 6.84 32.01 -0.48
CA GLY A 510 5.78 32.48 -1.38
C GLY A 510 6.07 32.28 -2.87
N GLU A 511 7.33 32.30 -3.28
CA GLU A 511 7.71 32.36 -4.70
C GLU A 511 8.62 31.22 -5.15
N ILE A 512 9.53 30.76 -4.29
CA ILE A 512 10.61 29.82 -4.67
C ILE A 512 10.26 28.37 -4.32
N ALA A 513 9.65 28.16 -3.15
CA ALA A 513 9.35 26.83 -2.63
C ALA A 513 8.47 26.02 -3.59
N GLU A 514 8.76 24.73 -3.71
CA GLU A 514 8.01 23.82 -4.57
C GLU A 514 6.86 23.15 -3.81
N PRO A 515 5.69 22.92 -4.44
CA PRO A 515 4.59 22.20 -3.82
C PRO A 515 5.06 20.84 -3.27
N GLY A 516 4.85 20.61 -1.98
CA GLY A 516 5.32 19.43 -1.24
C GLY A 516 6.46 19.70 -0.25
N GLU A 517 7.18 20.83 -0.34
CA GLU A 517 8.23 21.20 0.61
C GLU A 517 7.68 21.50 2.02
N MET A 518 8.40 21.04 3.05
CA MET A 518 8.18 21.43 4.45
C MET A 518 9.25 22.43 4.88
N VAL A 519 8.89 23.70 4.96
CA VAL A 519 9.86 24.77 5.20
C VAL A 519 10.01 25.07 6.69
N ILE A 520 11.22 24.95 7.22
CA ILE A 520 11.61 25.42 8.56
C ILE A 520 12.21 26.81 8.40
N LEU A 521 11.67 27.80 9.12
CA LEU A 521 12.27 29.13 9.19
C LEU A 521 13.26 29.19 10.35
N GLY A 522 14.53 29.01 10.01
CA GLY A 522 15.62 28.89 10.97
C GLY A 522 15.82 30.17 11.78
N THR A 523 15.64 30.05 13.08
CA THR A 523 15.85 31.11 14.07
C THR A 523 16.54 30.56 15.32
N SER A 524 17.14 31.45 16.11
CA SER A 524 17.57 31.12 17.47
C SER A 524 16.57 31.66 18.49
N THR A 525 16.52 31.03 19.67
CA THR A 525 15.82 31.55 20.87
C THR A 525 16.53 32.75 21.49
N LYS A 526 17.80 33.01 21.10
CA LYS A 526 18.61 34.14 21.56
C LYS A 526 17.96 35.48 21.23
N GLY A 527 17.86 36.37 22.21
CA GLY A 527 17.42 37.76 22.03
C GLY A 527 15.95 37.93 21.60
N GLY A 528 15.14 36.87 21.63
CA GLY A 528 13.75 36.92 21.15
C GLY A 528 13.62 36.90 19.62
N ASP A 529 14.65 36.51 18.88
CA ASP A 529 14.69 36.52 17.42
C ASP A 529 13.59 35.64 16.77
N GLN A 530 13.13 34.61 17.47
CA GLN A 530 11.98 33.78 17.06
C GLN A 530 10.69 34.59 16.86
N SER A 531 10.55 35.73 17.56
CA SER A 531 9.40 36.63 17.43
C SER A 531 9.25 37.21 16.02
N ARG A 532 10.32 37.20 15.22
CA ARG A 532 10.33 37.68 13.82
C ARG A 532 9.45 36.85 12.89
N PHE A 533 9.17 35.60 13.26
CA PHE A 533 8.29 34.67 12.52
C PHE A 533 7.02 34.29 13.29
N ALA A 534 6.65 35.03 14.35
CA ALA A 534 5.48 34.75 15.18
C ALA A 534 4.12 35.01 14.48
N LYS A 535 4.12 35.64 13.32
CA LYS A 535 2.92 35.78 12.47
C LYS A 535 2.73 34.49 11.68
N ASN A 536 1.49 34.12 11.36
CA ASN A 536 1.19 32.90 10.60
C ASN A 536 1.78 32.96 9.17
N VAL A 537 3.05 32.55 9.00
CA VAL A 537 3.79 32.63 7.73
C VAL A 537 3.17 31.71 6.67
N GLN A 538 2.47 30.66 7.09
CA GLN A 538 1.72 29.76 6.22
C GLN A 538 0.74 30.49 5.30
N GLN A 539 0.21 31.65 5.69
CA GLN A 539 -0.73 32.43 4.85
C GLN A 539 -0.07 33.02 3.59
N TYR A 540 1.26 33.12 3.57
CA TYR A 540 2.04 33.61 2.43
C TYR A 540 2.66 32.46 1.63
N ALA A 541 2.43 31.21 2.01
CA ALA A 541 2.97 30.05 1.33
C ALA A 541 2.24 29.77 0.02
N LYS A 542 3.02 29.41 -1.00
CA LYS A 542 2.51 28.89 -2.27
C LYS A 542 1.65 27.64 -2.03
N GLU A 543 0.65 27.43 -2.88
CA GLU A 543 -0.24 26.27 -2.78
C GLU A 543 0.57 24.96 -2.76
N GLY A 544 0.34 24.12 -1.75
CA GLY A 544 1.07 22.87 -1.53
C GLY A 544 2.35 22.97 -0.70
N VAL A 545 2.80 24.15 -0.29
CA VAL A 545 3.96 24.33 0.62
C VAL A 545 3.48 24.39 2.07
N ARG A 546 4.16 23.66 2.97
CA ARG A 546 3.85 23.67 4.41
C ARG A 546 4.98 24.30 5.21
N VAL A 547 4.69 25.37 5.94
CA VAL A 547 5.64 25.99 6.89
C VAL A 547 5.52 25.28 8.23
N LEU A 548 6.64 24.75 8.74
CA LEU A 548 6.73 24.12 10.06
C LEU A 548 6.85 25.18 11.16
N ASP A 549 6.40 24.85 12.38
CA ASP A 549 6.35 25.81 13.50
C ASP A 549 7.77 26.28 13.88
N PRO A 550 8.15 27.55 13.63
CA PRO A 550 9.50 28.02 13.92
C PRO A 550 9.87 27.93 15.40
N MET A 551 8.87 27.85 16.30
CA MET A 551 9.10 27.73 17.75
C MET A 551 9.46 26.30 18.16
N GLU A 552 8.93 25.29 17.47
CA GLU A 552 9.24 23.89 17.73
C GLU A 552 10.68 23.54 17.33
N TYR A 553 11.16 24.16 16.25
CA TYR A 553 12.47 23.86 15.64
C TYR A 553 13.56 24.89 15.97
N ALA A 554 13.26 25.93 16.76
CA ALA A 554 14.22 26.98 17.10
C ALA A 554 15.49 26.43 17.76
N PHE A 555 16.64 26.96 17.36
CA PHE A 555 17.93 26.59 17.94
C PHE A 555 18.12 27.26 19.31
N ASP A 556 18.31 26.44 20.34
CA ASP A 556 18.65 26.89 21.68
C ASP A 556 20.17 26.85 21.89
N PRO A 557 20.85 28.02 21.96
CA PRO A 557 22.30 28.05 22.01
C PRO A 557 22.82 27.47 23.34
N VAL A 558 23.76 26.53 23.26
CA VAL A 558 24.42 25.93 24.43
C VAL A 558 25.86 26.46 24.52
N GLY A 559 26.21 27.12 25.64
CA GLY A 559 27.56 27.61 25.92
C GLY A 559 27.72 29.13 25.92
N GLU A 560 28.95 29.61 25.75
CA GLU A 560 29.27 31.04 25.76
C GLU A 560 28.59 31.78 24.60
N GLU A 561 27.90 32.88 24.91
CA GLU A 561 27.21 33.70 23.93
C GLU A 561 28.18 34.48 23.05
N LEU A 562 28.31 34.09 21.78
CA LEU A 562 29.10 34.83 20.80
C LEU A 562 28.27 35.90 20.08
N SER A 563 28.95 36.98 19.70
CA SER A 563 28.38 38.12 18.98
C SER A 563 29.22 38.46 17.75
N ALA A 564 28.55 38.69 16.62
CA ALA A 564 29.22 39.17 15.40
C ALA A 564 29.82 40.57 15.55
N THR A 565 29.38 41.36 16.53
CA THR A 565 30.02 42.65 16.86
C THR A 565 31.36 42.43 17.53
N ASP A 566 31.42 41.56 18.53
CA ASP A 566 32.67 41.24 19.23
C ASP A 566 33.65 40.52 18.31
N PHE A 567 33.12 39.73 17.37
CA PHE A 567 33.95 39.11 16.35
C PHE A 567 34.60 40.15 15.43
N ARG A 568 33.86 41.18 14.98
CA ARG A 568 34.43 42.28 14.19
C ARG A 568 35.52 43.04 14.94
N THR A 569 35.35 43.26 16.25
CA THR A 569 36.40 43.86 17.08
C THR A 569 37.61 42.94 17.23
N ALA A 570 37.40 41.62 17.29
CA ALA A 570 38.50 40.66 17.45
C ALA A 570 39.35 40.49 16.18
N LEU A 571 38.77 40.64 14.99
CA LEU A 571 39.50 40.62 13.71
C LEU A 571 40.61 41.68 13.66
N GLU A 572 40.47 42.78 14.37
CA GLU A 572 41.47 43.85 14.43
C GLU A 572 42.58 43.58 15.45
N ASN A 573 42.37 42.63 16.37
CA ASN A 573 43.31 42.27 17.42
C ASN A 573 44.18 41.04 17.06
N GLY A 574 44.11 40.58 15.81
CA GLY A 574 44.95 39.50 15.26
C GLY A 574 44.41 38.08 15.45
N GLU A 575 45.19 37.09 14.99
CA GLU A 575 44.84 35.66 14.92
C GLU A 575 44.34 35.09 16.26
N LEU A 576 45.03 35.41 17.36
CA LEU A 576 44.72 34.87 18.70
C LEU A 576 43.37 35.34 19.23
N ALA A 577 42.97 36.59 18.95
CA ALA A 577 41.67 37.12 19.34
C ALA A 577 40.54 36.59 18.44
N THR A 578 40.86 36.31 17.18
CA THR A 578 39.95 35.77 16.15
C THR A 578 39.60 34.31 16.42
N ALA A 579 40.57 33.51 16.87
CA ALA A 579 40.43 32.07 17.08
C ALA A 579 39.21 31.66 17.93
N LYS A 580 38.85 32.44 18.96
CA LYS A 580 37.71 32.11 19.85
C LYS A 580 36.34 32.11 19.16
N PHE A 581 36.22 32.78 18.01
CA PHE A 581 35.00 32.88 17.23
C PHE A 581 34.91 31.86 16.09
N LEU A 582 35.99 31.13 15.81
CA LEU A 582 36.07 30.21 14.68
C LEU A 582 35.71 28.78 15.07
N PRO A 583 35.17 27.97 14.14
CA PRO A 583 35.00 26.54 14.35
C PRO A 583 36.34 25.81 14.55
N ASN A 584 36.33 24.70 15.28
CA ASN A 584 37.51 23.84 15.43
C ASN A 584 37.98 23.35 14.05
N GLY A 585 39.29 23.48 13.79
CA GLY A 585 39.90 23.08 12.52
C GLY A 585 39.96 24.18 11.46
N VAL A 586 39.27 25.31 11.67
CA VAL A 586 39.39 26.48 10.79
C VAL A 586 40.54 27.38 11.27
N SER A 587 41.49 27.65 10.37
CA SER A 587 42.61 28.54 10.63
C SER A 587 42.13 30.01 10.70
N PRO A 588 42.56 30.79 11.72
CA PRO A 588 42.34 32.23 11.75
C PRO A 588 42.94 32.95 10.54
N GLU A 589 44.05 32.43 10.01
CA GLU A 589 44.76 32.96 8.87
C GLU A 589 43.91 32.90 7.60
N ASP A 590 43.28 31.75 7.31
CA ASP A 590 42.39 31.59 6.15
C ASP A 590 41.23 32.60 6.16
N VAL A 591 40.68 32.89 7.35
CA VAL A 591 39.58 33.85 7.51
C VAL A 591 40.06 35.28 7.35
N LEU A 592 41.24 35.63 7.87
CA LEU A 592 41.85 36.95 7.69
C LEU A 592 42.27 37.20 6.24
N ASP A 593 42.71 36.16 5.52
CA ASP A 593 43.05 36.19 4.09
C ASP A 593 41.79 36.38 3.23
N ILE A 594 40.70 35.64 3.49
CA ILE A 594 39.40 35.87 2.82
C ILE A 594 38.92 37.31 3.05
N LEU A 595 39.17 37.85 4.25
CA LEU A 595 38.84 39.20 4.62
C LEU A 595 39.95 40.20 4.26
N GLY A 596 41.00 39.87 3.50
CA GLY A 596 42.05 40.83 3.12
C GLY A 596 42.57 41.73 4.25
N LEU A 597 42.63 41.21 5.49
CA LEU A 597 43.02 41.93 6.70
C LEU A 597 44.48 41.67 7.11
N ARG A 598 45.22 40.95 6.27
CA ARG A 598 46.65 40.72 6.46
C ARG A 598 47.41 42.02 6.24
N GLY A 599 48.16 42.45 7.25
CA GLY A 599 49.04 43.62 7.15
C GLY A 599 50.13 43.39 6.11
N GLU A 600 50.34 44.38 5.25
CA GLU A 600 51.51 44.49 4.37
C GLU A 600 52.78 44.32 5.21
N THR A 601 53.42 43.16 5.09
CA THR A 601 54.82 42.98 5.45
C THR A 601 55.52 42.25 4.32
N GLU A 602 56.29 43.06 3.59
CA GLU A 602 57.49 42.78 2.79
C GLU A 602 57.33 42.02 1.45
N GLU A 603 57.24 42.83 0.38
CA GLU A 603 57.63 42.50 -1.00
C GLU A 603 59.03 41.89 -1.09
N VAL A 604 59.20 40.76 -1.80
CA VAL A 604 60.34 40.48 -2.69
C VAL A 604 59.91 39.47 -3.79
N VAL A 605 59.86 39.97 -5.03
CA VAL A 605 60.14 39.33 -6.34
C VAL A 605 59.09 38.42 -6.99
N GLU A 606 58.38 39.06 -7.93
CA GLU A 606 58.18 38.71 -9.35
C GLU A 606 58.10 37.24 -9.81
N HIS A 607 56.99 36.99 -10.52
CA HIS A 607 56.87 36.31 -11.81
C HIS A 607 57.68 35.02 -12.05
N ILE A 608 56.95 33.90 -12.21
CA ILE A 608 57.02 32.87 -13.28
C ILE A 608 56.47 31.56 -12.69
N ALA A 609 55.24 31.17 -13.02
CA ALA A 609 54.82 29.74 -12.95
C ALA A 609 53.46 29.43 -13.60
N LEU A 610 52.57 30.42 -13.78
CA LEU A 610 51.26 30.17 -14.40
C LEU A 610 51.29 29.75 -15.89
N PRO A 611 52.34 30.03 -16.71
CA PRO A 611 52.43 29.49 -18.07
C PRO A 611 52.93 28.03 -18.16
N ILE A 612 53.43 27.42 -17.08
CA ILE A 612 54.01 26.06 -17.11
C ILE A 612 52.93 24.99 -16.88
N PHE A 613 51.91 25.31 -16.08
CA PHE A 613 50.85 24.37 -15.70
C PHE A 613 49.91 24.05 -16.86
N PHE A 614 49.57 25.03 -17.70
CA PHE A 614 48.74 24.81 -18.89
C PHE A 614 49.45 24.03 -20.00
N ARG A 615 50.78 24.08 -20.07
CA ARG A 615 51.58 23.31 -21.03
C ARG A 615 51.72 21.84 -20.64
N MET A 616 51.60 21.49 -19.35
CA MET A 616 51.65 20.09 -18.86
C MET A 616 50.31 19.36 -18.99
N ILE A 617 49.19 20.08 -19.00
CA ILE A 617 47.84 19.49 -19.12
C ILE A 617 47.52 19.16 -20.60
N GLU A 618 47.95 19.99 -21.55
CA GLU A 618 47.85 19.66 -22.99
C GLU A 618 48.77 18.49 -23.39
N GLN A 619 49.93 18.33 -22.74
CA GLN A 619 50.85 17.21 -23.04
C GLN A 619 50.41 15.86 -22.46
N ALA A 620 49.49 15.84 -21.49
CA ALA A 620 49.00 14.61 -20.86
C ALA A 620 47.74 14.02 -21.54
N LEU A 621 47.07 14.78 -22.40
CA LEU A 621 45.87 14.36 -23.12
C LEU A 621 46.13 13.77 -24.52
N ASP A 622 47.38 13.84 -25.01
CA ASP A 622 47.79 13.25 -26.30
C ASP A 622 48.53 11.89 -26.20
N GLU A 623 48.68 11.30 -25.01
CA GLU A 623 49.42 10.03 -24.82
C GLU A 623 48.59 8.83 -24.29
N VAL A 624 47.26 8.81 -24.50
CA VAL A 624 46.48 7.57 -24.31
C VAL A 624 46.30 6.85 -25.64
N GLU A 625 47.34 6.18 -26.15
CA GLU A 625 47.14 5.09 -27.14
C GLU A 625 48.23 4.00 -27.32
N PRO A 626 49.29 3.84 -26.48
CA PRO A 626 50.12 2.62 -26.60
C PRO A 626 50.40 1.83 -25.30
N TYR A 627 49.65 2.01 -24.21
CA TYR A 627 49.83 1.17 -23.02
C TYR A 627 49.22 -0.25 -23.18
N GLN A 628 48.21 -0.42 -24.05
CA GLN A 628 47.64 -1.73 -24.36
C GLN A 628 48.53 -2.63 -25.25
N LYS A 629 49.72 -2.17 -25.70
CA LYS A 629 50.66 -2.96 -26.51
C LYS A 629 51.99 -3.34 -25.85
N LYS A 630 52.33 -2.87 -24.64
CA LYS A 630 53.66 -3.15 -24.01
C LYS A 630 53.66 -4.10 -22.80
N ALA A 631 52.51 -4.47 -22.23
CA ALA A 631 52.44 -5.45 -21.14
C ALA A 631 52.44 -6.93 -21.60
N ILE A 632 52.43 -7.19 -22.92
CA ILE A 632 52.43 -8.56 -23.50
C ILE A 632 53.86 -9.11 -23.76
N ALA A 633 54.94 -8.34 -23.55
CA ALA A 633 56.26 -8.70 -24.10
C ALA A 633 57.37 -9.17 -23.13
N LYS A 634 57.25 -9.07 -21.79
CA LYS A 634 58.32 -9.51 -20.86
C LYS A 634 57.66 -9.97 -19.54
N HIS A 635 57.47 -11.25 -19.25
CA HIS A 635 58.51 -12.19 -18.82
C HIS A 635 57.98 -13.65 -18.93
N LYS A 636 58.71 -14.50 -19.66
CA LYS A 636 58.53 -15.96 -19.69
C LYS A 636 59.84 -16.63 -19.24
N ARG A 637 59.75 -17.48 -18.21
CA ARG A 637 60.62 -18.64 -17.85
C ARG A 637 62.06 -18.30 -17.38
N ASN A 638 62.71 -18.94 -16.39
CA ASN A 638 62.79 -20.32 -15.88
C ASN A 638 63.42 -20.32 -14.45
N ARG A 639 62.96 -21.11 -13.45
CA ARG A 639 63.42 -22.49 -13.02
C ARG A 639 64.68 -22.43 -12.10
N LEU A 640 64.76 -22.93 -10.84
CA LEU A 640 64.82 -24.33 -10.37
C LEU A 640 64.93 -24.41 -8.80
N THR A 641 64.24 -25.40 -8.18
CA THR A 641 64.62 -26.36 -7.08
C THR A 641 65.19 -25.89 -5.71
N THR A 642 64.97 -26.52 -4.52
CA THR A 642 65.05 -27.95 -4.10
C THR A 642 64.52 -28.19 -2.64
N LYS A 643 63.91 -29.38 -2.40
CA LYS A 643 63.96 -30.32 -1.23
C LYS A 643 63.83 -29.81 0.22
N GLY A 644 62.81 -30.20 1.01
CA GLY A 644 62.74 -31.42 1.86
C GLY A 644 62.39 -30.99 3.31
N LYS A 645 61.62 -31.66 4.18
CA LYS A 645 61.47 -33.09 4.52
C LYS A 645 60.07 -33.40 5.10
N VAL A 646 59.66 -34.65 4.90
CA VAL A 646 58.50 -35.37 5.46
C VAL A 646 58.87 -36.03 6.81
N LYS A 647 57.89 -36.21 7.71
CA LYS A 647 57.84 -37.37 8.64
C LYS A 647 56.46 -38.05 8.58
N LYS A 648 56.50 -39.40 8.47
CA LYS A 648 55.45 -40.43 8.31
C LYS A 648 54.84 -40.84 9.68
N SER A 649 53.50 -40.94 9.89
CA SER A 649 52.57 -42.13 9.85
C SER A 649 52.64 -43.11 11.06
N PRO A 650 51.68 -44.04 11.37
CA PRO A 650 50.19 -44.18 11.22
C PRO A 650 49.52 -44.82 12.51
N PRO A 651 48.44 -45.66 12.49
CA PRO A 651 47.03 -45.47 12.13
C PRO A 651 46.02 -45.77 13.28
N PHE A 652 44.79 -45.28 13.22
CA PHE A 652 43.63 -46.06 13.71
C PHE A 652 42.43 -45.83 12.79
N SER A 653 42.06 -46.91 12.11
CA SER A 653 40.73 -47.14 11.56
C SER A 653 39.74 -47.30 12.71
N VAL A 654 38.74 -46.44 12.78
CA VAL A 654 37.47 -46.77 13.42
C VAL A 654 36.39 -46.11 12.57
N ASP A 655 35.55 -46.93 11.92
CA ASP A 655 34.33 -46.46 11.27
C ASP A 655 33.44 -45.74 12.29
N PRO A 656 32.95 -44.51 12.02
CA PRO A 656 31.92 -43.91 12.85
C PRO A 656 30.55 -44.51 12.53
N PRO A 657 29.64 -44.58 13.52
CA PRO A 657 28.49 -45.47 13.50
C PRO A 657 27.40 -45.02 12.52
N GLU A 658 26.71 -45.99 11.93
CA GLU A 658 25.36 -45.85 11.40
C GLU A 658 24.37 -45.54 12.53
N GLU A 659 24.42 -44.34 13.11
CA GLU A 659 23.27 -43.75 13.84
C GLU A 659 23.55 -42.27 14.16
N ARG A 660 22.74 -41.37 13.60
CA ARG A 660 22.88 -39.91 13.78
C ARG A 660 22.17 -39.47 15.06
N GLY A 661 22.93 -38.92 16.00
CA GLY A 661 22.43 -38.34 17.26
C GLY A 661 21.48 -37.14 17.08
N LYS A 662 20.47 -37.08 17.94
CA LYS A 662 19.36 -36.10 17.95
C LYS A 662 19.77 -34.71 18.47
N SER A 663 20.67 -33.99 17.80
CA SER A 663 20.98 -32.59 18.18
C SER A 663 21.80 -31.80 17.14
N ALA A 664 21.39 -31.82 15.88
CA ALA A 664 21.83 -30.85 14.87
C ALA A 664 20.60 -30.19 14.20
N PRO A 665 20.53 -28.85 14.06
CA PRO A 665 19.36 -28.16 13.52
C PRO A 665 19.27 -28.30 11.99
N PRO A 666 18.05 -28.36 11.40
CA PRO A 666 17.86 -28.36 9.95
C PRO A 666 18.26 -27.01 9.33
N ILE A 667 18.81 -27.09 8.12
CA ILE A 667 18.98 -25.99 7.17
C ILE A 667 17.60 -25.39 6.89
N GLY A 668 17.53 -24.05 6.89
CA GLY A 668 16.29 -23.28 6.87
C GLY A 668 15.44 -23.53 5.63
N GLU A 669 14.24 -24.03 5.84
CA GLU A 669 13.12 -23.89 4.90
C GLU A 669 12.67 -22.43 4.95
N GLU A 670 12.86 -21.73 3.83
CA GLU A 670 12.19 -20.48 3.51
C GLU A 670 10.68 -20.70 3.61
N LYS A 671 10.01 -19.84 4.38
CA LYS A 671 8.56 -19.77 4.35
C LYS A 671 8.17 -19.02 3.09
N GLU A 672 7.83 -19.76 2.05
CA GLU A 672 7.07 -19.25 0.91
C GLU A 672 5.72 -18.73 1.42
N ASP A 673 5.49 -17.44 1.23
CA ASP A 673 4.20 -16.79 1.43
C ASP A 673 3.18 -17.34 0.42
N GLU A 674 1.96 -17.63 0.89
CA GLU A 674 0.84 -18.02 0.03
C GLU A 674 0.55 -16.91 -0.98
N ILE A 675 0.87 -17.21 -2.23
CA ILE A 675 0.60 -16.40 -3.41
C ILE A 675 -0.92 -16.38 -3.66
N GLU A 676 -1.61 -15.33 -3.22
CA GLU A 676 -2.91 -14.95 -3.78
C GLU A 676 -2.68 -14.20 -5.09
N GLU A 677 -2.73 -14.97 -6.18
CA GLU A 677 -2.67 -14.45 -7.53
C GLU A 677 -4.03 -14.48 -8.20
N ILE A 678 -4.43 -13.29 -8.63
CA ILE A 678 -5.62 -13.04 -9.40
C ILE A 678 -5.32 -13.36 -10.86
N SER A 679 -5.79 -14.52 -11.27
CA SER A 679 -6.51 -14.65 -12.53
C SER A 679 -7.90 -15.13 -12.19
N SER A 680 -8.90 -14.47 -12.77
CA SER A 680 -10.20 -15.07 -13.13
C SER A 680 -10.64 -16.22 -12.22
N MET A 681 -11.27 -15.90 -11.08
CA MET A 681 -11.98 -16.92 -10.30
C MET A 681 -13.24 -17.31 -11.07
N ALA A 682 -13.01 -18.14 -12.09
CA ALA A 682 -13.94 -19.12 -12.61
C ALA A 682 -14.38 -20.04 -11.46
N GLY A 683 -15.62 -19.90 -11.05
CA GLY A 683 -16.30 -20.75 -10.09
C GLY A 683 -17.79 -20.59 -10.32
N GLY A 684 -18.27 -21.21 -11.39
CA GLY A 684 -19.68 -21.24 -11.75
C GLY A 684 -20.53 -21.84 -10.63
N SER A 685 -21.74 -21.30 -10.54
CA SER A 685 -22.90 -21.82 -9.83
C SER A 685 -23.13 -23.30 -10.14
N VAL A 686 -23.20 -24.13 -9.10
CA VAL A 686 -23.96 -25.38 -9.13
C VAL A 686 -24.77 -25.47 -7.85
N GLU A 687 -26.08 -25.59 -8.05
CA GLU A 687 -27.13 -25.84 -7.08
C GLU A 687 -26.99 -27.22 -6.41
N GLY A 688 -27.76 -27.45 -5.35
CA GLY A 688 -28.17 -28.82 -5.00
C GLY A 688 -27.41 -29.49 -3.85
N TYR A 689 -28.19 -29.89 -2.86
CA TYR A 689 -27.82 -30.49 -1.58
C TYR A 689 -27.46 -31.98 -1.66
N ALA A 690 -26.53 -32.42 -0.79
CA ALA A 690 -26.75 -33.38 0.32
C ALA A 690 -25.45 -34.15 0.65
N MET A 691 -25.00 -34.12 1.92
CA MET A 691 -23.95 -35.00 2.42
C MET A 691 -24.55 -36.00 3.42
N PRO A 692 -24.28 -37.30 3.30
CA PRO A 692 -24.78 -38.32 4.21
C PRO A 692 -24.10 -38.23 5.59
N LEU A 693 -24.82 -38.72 6.60
CA LEU A 693 -24.43 -38.75 8.00
C LEU A 693 -23.06 -39.41 8.22
N GLY A 694 -22.19 -38.75 9.00
CA GLY A 694 -21.14 -39.43 9.77
C GLY A 694 -19.69 -39.27 9.30
N ALA A 695 -19.12 -38.06 9.37
CA ALA A 695 -17.65 -37.90 9.33
C ALA A 695 -17.15 -36.75 10.23
N ARG A 696 -16.28 -37.07 11.20
CA ARG A 696 -15.66 -36.14 12.17
C ARG A 696 -14.59 -35.24 11.50
N LYS A 697 -14.75 -33.91 11.55
CA LYS A 697 -13.74 -32.92 11.10
C LYS A 697 -12.60 -32.71 12.12
N LYS A 698 -11.35 -32.90 11.69
CA LYS A 698 -10.11 -32.51 12.40
C LYS A 698 -9.87 -30.98 12.33
N LYS A 699 -9.31 -30.39 13.41
CA LYS A 699 -9.06 -28.95 13.62
C LYS A 699 -7.81 -28.45 12.86
N LYS A 700 -7.91 -27.35 12.10
CA LYS A 700 -6.77 -26.53 11.63
C LYS A 700 -6.49 -25.35 12.59
N LYS A 701 -5.21 -25.06 12.85
CA LYS A 701 -4.69 -23.94 13.67
C LYS A 701 -4.68 -22.62 12.85
N LYS A 702 -4.89 -21.47 13.50
CA LYS A 702 -4.75 -20.12 12.91
C LYS A 702 -3.37 -19.53 13.21
N VAL A 703 -2.72 -18.97 12.18
CA VAL A 703 -1.47 -18.18 12.20
C VAL A 703 -1.83 -16.70 12.39
N TYR A 704 -0.98 -15.94 13.09
CA TYR A 704 -1.11 -14.51 13.38
C TYR A 704 0.09 -13.80 12.73
N MET A 705 -0.13 -12.80 11.88
CA MET A 705 0.89 -11.87 11.37
C MET A 705 0.59 -10.45 11.88
N GLU A 706 1.62 -9.74 12.33
CA GLU A 706 1.61 -8.29 12.63
C GLU A 706 2.75 -7.60 11.84
N PRO A 707 2.65 -6.28 11.54
CA PRO A 707 3.50 -5.55 10.59
C PRO A 707 4.85 -5.07 11.18
N HIS A 708 5.85 -4.92 10.31
CA HIS A 708 7.16 -4.32 10.59
C HIS A 708 7.21 -2.84 10.18
N MET A 709 7.90 -2.02 10.99
CA MET A 709 8.84 -0.94 10.57
C MET A 709 9.85 -0.74 11.73
N HIS A 710 11.14 -0.69 11.35
CA HIS A 710 12.36 -0.49 12.18
C HIS A 710 12.49 0.99 12.60
N GLN A 711 13.17 1.35 13.70
CA GLN A 711 14.63 1.48 13.78
C GLN A 711 15.22 1.12 15.17
N ASP A 712 16.54 1.03 15.18
CA ASP A 712 17.38 0.14 15.97
C ASP A 712 17.70 0.61 17.39
N GLU A 713 17.96 -0.35 18.28
CA GLU A 713 19.13 -0.36 19.17
C GLU A 713 19.22 -1.69 19.96
N ALA A 714 20.44 -2.27 19.94
CA ALA A 714 20.96 -3.40 20.71
C ALA A 714 20.45 -4.85 20.39
N LYS A 715 21.42 -5.74 20.14
CA LYS A 715 21.24 -7.19 19.87
C LYS A 715 20.59 -7.92 21.06
N ASP A 716 19.40 -8.50 20.86
CA ASP A 716 18.67 -9.32 21.84
C ASP A 716 19.05 -10.83 21.73
N PRO A 717 19.31 -11.57 22.84
CA PRO A 717 19.73 -12.98 22.78
C PRO A 717 18.62 -14.03 22.54
N LYS A 718 19.09 -15.23 22.16
CA LYS A 718 18.38 -16.40 21.61
C LYS A 718 17.54 -17.21 22.64
N LYS A 719 16.28 -16.81 22.96
CA LYS A 719 15.11 -17.71 23.19
C LYS A 719 13.86 -16.95 23.70
N GLY A 720 12.68 -17.36 23.20
CA GLY A 720 11.34 -16.89 23.61
C GLY A 720 10.54 -16.21 22.47
N THR A 721 9.26 -16.55 22.28
CA THR A 721 8.39 -15.92 21.26
C THR A 721 7.52 -14.81 21.89
N GLY A 722 7.57 -13.59 21.35
CA GLY A 722 6.78 -12.41 21.75
C GLY A 722 7.62 -11.17 22.12
N LYS A 723 7.14 -9.95 21.82
CA LYS A 723 7.82 -8.67 22.16
C LYS A 723 7.72 -8.36 23.68
N LYS A 724 8.78 -7.82 24.28
CA LYS A 724 8.76 -7.31 25.67
C LYS A 724 7.95 -6.00 25.73
N PRO A 725 7.05 -5.79 26.70
CA PRO A 725 6.38 -4.50 26.88
C PRO A 725 7.40 -3.40 27.22
N LYS A 726 7.18 -2.16 26.73
CA LYS A 726 8.02 -0.99 27.05
C LYS A 726 8.15 -0.82 28.58
N GLY A 727 9.39 -0.76 29.08
CA GLY A 727 9.69 -0.70 30.53
C GLY A 727 9.57 -2.04 31.29
N SER A 728 9.67 -3.18 30.60
CA SER A 728 9.67 -4.51 31.22
C SER A 728 10.88 -5.32 30.78
N GLY A 729 11.65 -5.84 31.73
CA GLY A 729 12.82 -6.69 31.45
C GLY A 729 12.51 -8.09 30.90
N ARG A 730 11.23 -8.49 30.75
CA ARG A 730 10.80 -9.87 30.42
C ARG A 730 9.70 -9.90 29.35
N ARG A 731 9.61 -10.98 28.56
CA ARG A 731 8.58 -11.16 27.51
C ARG A 731 7.22 -11.49 28.14
N LEU A 732 6.14 -11.00 27.53
CA LEU A 732 4.79 -11.31 28.00
C LEU A 732 4.46 -12.76 27.57
N TYR A 733 4.30 -13.66 28.55
CA TYR A 733 3.92 -15.08 28.36
C TYR A 733 5.04 -16.06 27.96
N THR A 734 6.24 -15.91 28.52
CA THR A 734 7.28 -16.95 28.49
C THR A 734 7.61 -17.44 29.91
N ASP A 735 7.82 -18.76 30.04
CA ASP A 735 8.29 -19.43 31.26
C ASP A 735 9.82 -19.26 31.40
N GLU A 736 10.31 -18.02 31.25
CA GLU A 736 11.73 -17.67 31.37
C GLU A 736 12.26 -17.80 32.82
N ASP A 737 11.37 -18.00 33.80
CA ASP A 737 11.67 -18.17 35.21
C ASP A 737 10.67 -19.16 35.87
N PRO A 738 11.06 -20.41 36.13
CA PRO A 738 10.20 -21.43 36.73
C PRO A 738 9.64 -21.04 38.11
N SER A 739 10.36 -20.20 38.87
CA SER A 739 9.95 -19.73 40.19
C SER A 739 8.82 -18.68 40.15
N ASP A 740 8.59 -18.08 38.97
CA ASP A 740 7.57 -17.04 38.75
C ASP A 740 6.30 -17.54 38.04
N THR A 741 6.25 -18.83 37.71
CA THR A 741 5.17 -19.42 36.93
C THR A 741 3.93 -19.70 37.79
N VAL A 742 2.80 -19.06 37.46
CA VAL A 742 1.50 -19.34 38.10
C VAL A 742 0.67 -20.21 37.15
N SER A 743 0.41 -21.46 37.53
CA SER A 743 -0.51 -22.32 36.79
C SER A 743 -1.93 -21.75 36.82
N VAL A 744 -2.55 -21.57 35.64
CA VAL A 744 -3.85 -20.90 35.46
C VAL A 744 -4.92 -21.88 35.00
N LYS A 745 -6.01 -21.98 35.76
CA LYS A 745 -7.28 -22.60 35.32
C LYS A 745 -8.32 -21.52 35.05
N PHE A 746 -9.13 -21.68 34.00
CA PHE A 746 -10.09 -20.65 33.57
C PHE A 746 -11.39 -21.20 32.98
N SER A 747 -11.59 -22.53 33.03
CA SER A 747 -12.69 -23.22 32.35
C SER A 747 -14.06 -23.01 33.01
N THR A 748 -14.07 -22.56 34.27
CA THR A 748 -15.25 -22.23 35.07
C THR A 748 -15.01 -21.02 35.95
N VAL A 749 -16.08 -20.44 36.52
CA VAL A 749 -15.97 -19.36 37.53
C VAL A 749 -15.15 -19.84 38.74
N GLN A 750 -15.34 -21.09 39.16
CA GLN A 750 -14.61 -21.67 40.29
C GLN A 750 -13.12 -21.81 39.97
N ASP A 751 -12.76 -22.28 38.77
CA ASP A 751 -11.36 -22.36 38.33
C ASP A 751 -10.64 -21.01 38.39
N ILE A 752 -11.34 -19.93 38.04
CA ILE A 752 -10.81 -18.58 38.10
C ILE A 752 -10.65 -18.15 39.57
N LYS A 753 -11.66 -18.39 40.41
CA LYS A 753 -11.56 -18.12 41.86
C LYS A 753 -10.38 -18.85 42.49
N ASP A 754 -10.22 -20.14 42.17
CA ASP A 754 -9.15 -21.00 42.67
C ASP A 754 -7.78 -20.52 42.17
N THR A 755 -7.69 -20.07 40.92
CA THR A 755 -6.44 -19.49 40.39
C THR A 755 -6.08 -18.19 41.08
N LEU A 756 -7.06 -17.32 41.35
CA LEU A 756 -6.85 -16.05 42.04
C LEU A 756 -6.68 -16.19 43.55
N SER A 757 -7.01 -17.36 44.12
CA SER A 757 -6.83 -17.64 45.55
C SER A 757 -5.45 -18.24 45.89
N LYS A 758 -4.72 -18.76 44.89
CA LYS A 758 -3.39 -19.39 45.06
C LYS A 758 -2.40 -18.46 45.77
N ALA A 759 -1.65 -19.02 46.71
CA ALA A 759 -0.53 -18.31 47.36
C ALA A 759 0.47 -17.78 46.32
N SER A 760 0.77 -18.58 45.29
CA SER A 760 1.67 -18.20 44.19
C SER A 760 1.15 -17.06 43.31
N PHE A 761 -0.17 -16.79 43.29
CA PHE A 761 -0.73 -15.60 42.64
C PHE A 761 -0.74 -14.39 43.59
N LYS A 762 -1.15 -14.61 44.85
CA LYS A 762 -1.26 -13.57 45.87
C LYS A 762 0.09 -12.95 46.24
N SER A 763 1.18 -13.73 46.22
CA SER A 763 2.54 -13.26 46.51
C SER A 763 3.13 -12.36 45.42
N LYS A 764 2.49 -12.24 44.25
CA LYS A 764 2.99 -11.44 43.12
C LYS A 764 2.66 -9.96 43.28
N SER A 765 3.52 -9.10 42.73
CA SER A 765 3.26 -7.66 42.66
C SER A 765 1.94 -7.36 41.93
N HIS A 766 1.28 -6.25 42.26
CA HIS A 766 0.01 -5.91 41.63
C HIS A 766 0.13 -5.82 40.09
N LYS A 767 1.22 -5.28 39.56
CA LYS A 767 1.47 -5.21 38.10
C LYS A 767 1.42 -6.62 37.49
N ARG A 768 2.03 -7.61 38.16
CA ARG A 768 2.04 -9.01 37.72
C ARG A 768 0.67 -9.70 37.89
N GLN A 769 -0.04 -9.44 38.99
CA GLN A 769 -1.40 -9.93 39.18
C GLN A 769 -2.35 -9.43 38.07
N SER A 770 -2.23 -8.17 37.66
CA SER A 770 -3.01 -7.59 36.57
C SER A 770 -2.73 -8.27 35.23
N GLN A 771 -1.47 -8.59 34.93
CA GLN A 771 -1.09 -9.35 33.73
C GLN A 771 -1.72 -10.76 33.71
N ILE A 772 -1.69 -11.47 34.84
CA ILE A 772 -2.27 -12.82 34.95
C ILE A 772 -3.80 -12.77 34.84
N ILE A 773 -4.46 -11.77 35.43
CA ILE A 773 -5.91 -11.55 35.27
C ILE A 773 -6.27 -11.27 33.80
N ASN A 774 -5.46 -10.47 33.10
CA ASN A 774 -5.64 -10.21 31.67
C ASN A 774 -5.50 -11.47 30.82
N LEU A 775 -4.55 -12.36 31.15
CA LEU A 775 -4.39 -13.66 30.52
C LEU A 775 -5.62 -14.55 30.71
N ILE A 776 -6.13 -14.64 31.95
CA ILE A 776 -7.34 -15.41 32.25
C ILE A 776 -8.52 -14.90 31.43
N HIS A 777 -8.71 -13.58 31.36
CA HIS A 777 -9.76 -12.96 30.56
C HIS A 777 -9.62 -13.28 29.06
N GLN A 778 -8.41 -13.20 28.49
CA GLN A 778 -8.17 -13.56 27.08
C GLN A 778 -8.47 -15.03 26.81
N ARG A 779 -8.00 -15.94 27.66
CA ARG A 779 -8.21 -17.39 27.52
C ARG A 779 -9.69 -17.78 27.68
N ALA A 780 -10.40 -17.20 28.65
CA ALA A 780 -11.83 -17.41 28.83
C ALA A 780 -12.65 -16.90 27.63
N ARG A 781 -12.29 -15.73 27.07
CA ARG A 781 -12.93 -15.17 25.87
C ARG A 781 -12.73 -16.06 24.64
N ALA A 782 -11.50 -16.49 24.39
CA ALA A 782 -11.19 -17.38 23.27
C ALA A 782 -11.92 -18.73 23.42
N ALA A 783 -11.95 -19.30 24.63
CA ALA A 783 -12.67 -20.54 24.88
C ALA A 783 -14.19 -20.39 24.68
N TYR A 784 -14.80 -19.30 25.17
CA TYR A 784 -16.21 -19.00 24.96
C TYR A 784 -16.56 -18.86 23.47
N ASN A 785 -15.76 -18.10 22.71
CA ASN A 785 -16.00 -17.89 21.27
C ASN A 785 -15.85 -19.16 20.44
N ASN A 786 -15.01 -20.11 20.89
CA ASN A 786 -14.73 -21.35 20.16
C ASN A 786 -15.62 -22.53 20.60
N ALA A 787 -16.43 -22.39 21.65
CA ALA A 787 -17.30 -23.45 22.15
C ALA A 787 -18.54 -23.63 21.27
N LYS A 788 -18.74 -24.85 20.76
CA LYS A 788 -19.90 -25.23 19.93
C LYS A 788 -21.04 -25.85 20.74
N ASP A 789 -20.71 -26.56 21.83
CA ASP A 789 -21.70 -27.17 22.72
C ASP A 789 -22.42 -26.08 23.56
N PRO A 790 -23.77 -26.02 23.55
CA PRO A 790 -24.53 -25.00 24.29
C PRO A 790 -24.29 -24.98 25.80
N LYS A 791 -24.16 -26.15 26.45
CA LYS A 791 -23.90 -26.27 27.90
C LYS A 791 -22.49 -25.77 28.23
N VAL A 792 -21.50 -26.14 27.42
CA VAL A 792 -20.11 -25.68 27.57
C VAL A 792 -19.99 -24.18 27.31
N LYS A 793 -20.69 -23.66 26.30
CA LYS A 793 -20.71 -22.23 25.95
C LYS A 793 -21.34 -21.39 27.06
N LYS A 794 -22.45 -21.85 27.66
CA LYS A 794 -23.09 -21.18 28.82
C LYS A 794 -22.17 -21.14 30.05
N ARG A 795 -21.45 -22.24 30.33
CA ARG A 795 -20.45 -22.30 31.42
C ARG A 795 -19.28 -21.35 31.19
N LEU A 796 -18.71 -21.35 29.99
CA LEU A 796 -17.59 -20.48 29.62
C LEU A 796 -17.98 -19.00 29.55
N LYS A 797 -19.23 -18.70 29.19
CA LYS A 797 -19.76 -17.32 29.24
C LYS A 797 -19.73 -16.79 30.67
N ARG A 798 -20.23 -17.56 31.66
CA ARG A 798 -20.15 -17.19 33.09
C ARG A 798 -18.71 -16.99 33.56
N ALA A 799 -17.79 -17.85 33.13
CA ALA A 799 -16.36 -17.72 33.45
C ALA A 799 -15.73 -16.46 32.83
N TYR A 800 -16.07 -16.16 31.57
CA TYR A 800 -15.64 -14.94 30.88
C TYR A 800 -16.15 -13.67 31.55
N ASP A 801 -17.44 -13.64 31.89
CA ASP A 801 -18.06 -12.48 32.54
C ASP A 801 -17.44 -12.22 33.92
N TYR A 802 -17.16 -13.28 34.69
CA TYR A 802 -16.43 -13.17 35.96
C TYR A 802 -14.98 -12.67 35.76
N ALA A 803 -14.26 -13.18 34.76
CA ALA A 803 -12.91 -12.69 34.44
C ALA A 803 -12.91 -11.21 34.03
N LYS A 804 -13.94 -10.76 33.29
CA LYS A 804 -14.13 -9.36 32.89
C LYS A 804 -14.33 -8.47 34.11
N GLN A 805 -15.17 -8.88 35.07
CA GLN A 805 -15.34 -8.15 36.34
C GLN A 805 -14.03 -8.04 37.13
N ARG A 806 -13.25 -9.13 37.22
CA ARG A 806 -11.94 -9.11 37.91
C ARG A 806 -10.91 -8.22 37.23
N LYS A 807 -10.92 -8.17 35.89
CA LYS A 807 -10.07 -7.27 35.10
C LYS A 807 -10.42 -5.81 35.38
N GLU A 808 -11.69 -5.44 35.36
CA GLU A 808 -12.12 -4.07 35.66
C GLU A 808 -11.80 -3.67 37.11
N ALA A 809 -11.99 -4.57 38.08
CA ALA A 809 -11.59 -4.34 39.46
C ALA A 809 -10.08 -4.11 39.61
N SER A 810 -9.25 -4.88 38.88
CA SER A 810 -7.80 -4.69 38.85
C SER A 810 -7.41 -3.34 38.24
N LYS A 811 -8.07 -2.93 37.16
CA LYS A 811 -7.86 -1.62 36.51
C LYS A 811 -8.19 -0.45 37.46
N ARG A 812 -9.32 -0.53 38.17
CA ARG A 812 -9.70 0.46 39.20
C ARG A 812 -8.67 0.54 40.33
N LYS A 813 -8.13 -0.60 40.78
CA LYS A 813 -7.08 -0.64 41.81
C LYS A 813 -5.76 -0.01 41.30
N THR A 814 -5.38 -0.26 40.04
CA THR A 814 -4.23 0.42 39.41
C THR A 814 -4.42 1.93 39.34
N GLN A 815 -5.61 2.40 38.95
CA GLN A 815 -5.93 3.83 38.91
C GLN A 815 -5.86 4.48 40.31
N ARG A 816 -6.31 3.79 41.36
CA ARG A 816 -6.19 4.28 42.75
C ARG A 816 -4.72 4.40 43.19
N MET A 817 -3.89 3.39 42.89
CA MET A 817 -2.46 3.41 43.24
C MET A 817 -1.66 4.48 42.48
N ASN A 818 -2.08 4.83 41.26
CA ASN A 818 -1.45 5.91 40.49
C ASN A 818 -1.88 7.31 40.95
N LYS A 819 -3.00 7.44 41.67
CA LYS A 819 -3.45 8.70 42.28
C LYS A 819 -2.89 8.93 43.68
N SER A 820 -2.34 7.89 44.31
CA SER A 820 -1.71 7.95 45.63
C SER A 820 -0.17 7.98 45.56
N LYS A 821 0.37 8.14 44.35
CA LYS A 821 1.76 8.48 44.06
C LYS A 821 1.77 9.91 43.57
#